data_AF-K9RJ37-F1
#
_entry.id   AF-K9RJ37-F1
#
_cell.length_a   1.000
_cell.length_b   1.000
_cell.length_c   1.000
_cell.angle_alpha   90.00
_cell.angle_beta   90.00
_cell.angle_gamma   90.00
#
_symmetry.space_group_name_H-M   'P 1'
#
loop_
_entity.id
_entity.type
_entity.pdbx_description
1 polymer ?
#
loop_
_entity_poly.entity_id
_entity_poly.type
_entity_poly.pdbx_seq_one_letter_code
_entity_poly.pdbx_strand_id
1 'polypeptide(L)'
;MSIQAKHTPTLEIGRVKTASNTQQDTTLSLDELSKSISDALTQYPYYIVVNGFTPLRERNQLMDLARAIRAKISPPSRTNHEDFNKVSFTKVYINRQNGETEESSVTRYSRTHLRLPPHTDSSYMMLPHEIVAFHCIEADENGGESIMVPIDDILQNLDKEVVACLREPVYPFGQDCHAIICGDEDNALIRYYQAQIQRSLNENHLLSEKHQAALKALDELLDQNHLMQTFHLKPGQIVFMQNHKVLHGRTALSPESNRVLYRLRMHVNSLGNQGKIAAPQDVNSYMELATELENMGRFESALEQYRYATEFAADDMGVLNAYGSLLLKIGQFDRATEIFNQCKIIDPNDYESGLALSSLARMKGNQLEAKALLKPVMKAHPLVSENENDLLPEQPTILRIRGIEDAAYSILRSSDGTSKKLLRGGHFAISDLLDDEDYNMVLLNVFENNVDTLNEFPKFDLMLNTIACPDSKQASLLAAARFVDRYPHIPIVNHPRQVLETSRIRNSLRLNTISGVKFPKTEKVWWSGDNLDEIIKTIFGWGFEFPFIVRKVGSQTGQSVALLDNEPALREHLHNSPTHQEYYIIQFQDCRIRHNVYHKMRVFFIDGTLYPVANVFNDTWDIHSGDRYSVMDKSQWMQAEERAFLGDTCGYLGCETFNRLYRIYDIIKLDFFGIDLTILPDGTIFIFELNAAMRHNFDHAKNFPYTRPYLERISNAFAQMVRDRFRS
;
A
#
# COMPACT_ATOMS: atom_id res chain seq x y z
N MET A 1 40.38 -18.34 -39.43
CA MET A 1 41.68 -17.66 -39.18
C MET A 1 42.33 -18.31 -37.96
N SER A 2 43.64 -18.54 -38.02
CA SER A 2 44.46 -19.16 -36.97
C SER A 2 44.16 -18.61 -35.57
N ILE A 3 43.79 -19.49 -34.62
CA ILE A 3 43.64 -19.17 -33.19
C ILE A 3 45.02 -18.74 -32.68
N GLN A 4 45.29 -17.44 -32.63
CA GLN A 4 46.41 -16.90 -31.86
C GLN A 4 46.24 -17.36 -30.41
N ALA A 5 47.34 -17.74 -29.76
CA ALA A 5 47.33 -18.05 -28.34
C ALA A 5 46.64 -16.89 -27.59
N LYS A 6 45.45 -17.15 -27.02
CA LYS A 6 44.67 -16.17 -26.26
C LYS A 6 45.44 -15.89 -24.97
N HIS A 7 46.38 -14.96 -25.02
CA HIS A 7 47.15 -14.53 -23.85
C HIS A 7 46.23 -13.76 -22.90
N THR A 8 46.24 -14.13 -21.62
CA THR A 8 45.52 -13.40 -20.57
C THR A 8 46.02 -11.95 -20.51
N PRO A 9 45.16 -10.93 -20.69
CA PRO A 9 45.57 -9.54 -20.59
C PRO A 9 45.97 -9.22 -19.13
N THR A 10 47.22 -8.78 -18.94
CA THR A 10 47.78 -8.45 -17.64
C THR A 10 48.29 -7.01 -17.56
N LEU A 11 48.08 -6.34 -16.43
CA LEU A 11 48.62 -5.03 -16.10
C LEU A 11 49.53 -5.12 -14.87
N GLU A 12 50.80 -4.75 -15.00
CA GLU A 12 51.77 -4.72 -13.89
C GLU A 12 51.80 -3.35 -13.23
N ILE A 13 51.43 -3.26 -11.95
CA ILE A 13 51.60 -2.05 -11.15
C ILE A 13 52.96 -2.16 -10.44
N GLY A 14 53.99 -1.50 -10.98
CA GLY A 14 55.28 -1.36 -10.27
C GLY A 14 55.05 -0.88 -8.84
N ARG A 15 55.62 -1.61 -7.85
CA ARG A 15 55.36 -1.54 -6.39
C ARG A 15 54.83 -0.19 -5.88
N VAL A 16 53.65 -0.23 -5.24
CA VAL A 16 53.12 0.89 -4.44
C VAL A 16 54.13 1.25 -3.35
N LYS A 17 54.68 2.46 -3.36
CA LYS A 17 55.47 2.99 -2.23
C LYS A 17 54.58 3.07 -0.99
N THR A 18 54.69 2.13 -0.07
CA THR A 18 54.60 2.48 1.35
C THR A 18 55.86 3.26 1.70
N ALA A 19 55.72 4.33 2.46
CA ALA A 19 56.75 5.37 2.60
C ALA A 19 58.17 4.82 2.86
N SER A 20 59.15 5.44 2.19
CA SER A 20 60.62 5.28 2.30
C SER A 20 61.27 4.04 1.64
N ASN A 21 61.67 4.16 0.37
CA ASN A 21 63.08 4.35 -0.01
C ASN A 21 63.25 4.45 -1.53
N THR A 22 64.36 5.06 -1.94
CA THR A 22 64.75 5.42 -3.31
C THR A 22 65.39 4.26 -4.07
N GLN A 23 64.77 3.84 -5.18
CA GLN A 23 65.43 3.57 -6.46
C GLN A 23 64.36 3.50 -7.57
N GLN A 24 64.76 3.88 -8.78
CA GLN A 24 63.88 4.12 -9.94
C GLN A 24 63.12 2.86 -10.35
N ASP A 25 61.81 2.86 -10.16
CA ASP A 25 60.84 1.97 -10.81
C ASP A 25 59.56 2.79 -11.06
N THR A 26 59.11 2.84 -12.31
CA THR A 26 57.95 3.64 -12.74
C THR A 26 56.68 3.14 -12.05
N THR A 27 56.12 3.95 -11.15
CA THR A 27 54.87 3.69 -10.44
C THR A 27 53.69 4.22 -11.27
N LEU A 28 52.68 3.39 -11.55
CA LEU A 28 51.44 3.87 -12.18
C LEU A 28 50.63 4.68 -11.16
N SER A 29 50.20 5.88 -11.53
CA SER A 29 49.24 6.65 -10.74
C SER A 29 47.87 5.97 -10.74
N LEU A 30 47.03 6.27 -9.73
CA LEU A 30 45.66 5.74 -9.68
C LEU A 30 44.83 6.14 -10.91
N ASP A 31 45.11 7.30 -11.50
CA ASP A 31 44.43 7.80 -12.69
C ASP A 31 44.82 6.98 -13.93
N GLU A 32 46.12 6.69 -14.10
CA GLU A 32 46.61 5.82 -15.17
C GLU A 32 46.12 4.38 -15.00
N LEU A 33 46.07 3.88 -13.77
CA LEU A 33 45.52 2.55 -13.46
C LEU A 33 44.02 2.48 -13.80
N SER A 34 43.24 3.46 -13.36
CA SER A 34 41.79 3.50 -13.61
C SER A 34 41.48 3.62 -15.09
N LYS A 35 42.25 4.44 -15.82
CA LYS A 35 42.16 4.55 -17.28
C LYS A 35 42.50 3.23 -17.97
N SER A 36 43.62 2.60 -17.59
CA SER A 36 44.04 1.32 -18.19
C SER A 36 43.02 0.21 -17.95
N ILE A 37 42.41 0.16 -16.75
CA ILE A 37 41.30 -0.75 -16.47
C ILE A 37 40.11 -0.40 -17.37
N SER A 38 39.68 0.86 -17.41
CA SER A 38 38.56 1.29 -18.25
C SER A 38 38.75 0.91 -19.73
N ASP A 39 39.91 1.24 -20.29
CA ASP A 39 40.24 0.97 -21.69
C ASP A 39 40.17 -0.54 -21.97
N ALA A 40 40.75 -1.36 -21.08
CA ALA A 40 40.72 -2.81 -21.19
C ALA A 40 39.32 -3.42 -21.04
N LEU A 41 38.43 -2.80 -20.26
CA LEU A 41 37.03 -3.25 -20.13
C LEU A 41 36.17 -2.87 -21.34
N THR A 42 36.64 -1.97 -22.20
CA THR A 42 35.92 -1.55 -23.43
C THR A 42 36.42 -2.23 -24.71
N GLN A 43 37.53 -2.97 -24.62
CA GLN A 43 38.15 -3.65 -25.75
C GLN A 43 38.19 -5.15 -25.51
N TYR A 44 37.96 -5.96 -26.54
CA TYR A 44 38.10 -7.42 -26.43
C TYR A 44 39.48 -7.77 -25.80
N PRO A 45 39.52 -8.65 -24.77
CA PRO A 45 38.46 -9.55 -24.31
C PRO A 45 37.59 -9.01 -23.15
N TYR A 46 37.59 -7.70 -22.88
CA TYR A 46 36.76 -6.98 -21.89
C TYR A 46 37.02 -7.34 -20.42
N TYR A 47 38.20 -7.89 -20.13
CA TYR A 47 38.68 -8.12 -18.78
C TYR A 47 40.19 -7.89 -18.71
N ILE A 48 40.70 -7.67 -17.51
CA ILE A 48 42.14 -7.51 -17.26
C ILE A 48 42.54 -8.03 -15.88
N VAL A 49 43.69 -8.70 -15.81
CA VAL A 49 44.30 -9.14 -14.55
C VAL A 49 45.35 -8.12 -14.12
N VAL A 50 45.12 -7.50 -12.99
CA VAL A 50 46.01 -6.49 -12.41
C VAL A 50 46.91 -7.14 -11.39
N ASN A 51 48.22 -6.99 -11.60
CA ASN A 51 49.30 -7.56 -10.81
C ASN A 51 49.98 -6.48 -9.96
N GLY A 52 50.75 -6.90 -8.95
CA GLY A 52 51.60 -6.01 -8.16
C GLY A 52 51.04 -5.55 -6.80
N PHE A 53 49.78 -5.88 -6.47
CA PHE A 53 49.28 -5.68 -5.10
C PHE A 53 49.78 -6.79 -4.17
N THR A 54 50.09 -6.43 -2.93
CA THR A 54 50.03 -7.39 -1.82
C THR A 54 48.57 -7.74 -1.52
N PRO A 55 48.25 -8.97 -1.07
CA PRO A 55 46.88 -9.33 -0.71
C PRO A 55 46.25 -8.32 0.27
N LEU A 56 45.28 -7.54 -0.21
CA LEU A 56 44.54 -6.53 0.54
C LEU A 56 43.48 -7.22 1.41
N ARG A 57 43.92 -7.69 2.58
CA ARG A 57 43.08 -8.48 3.50
C ARG A 57 42.02 -7.65 4.21
N GLU A 58 42.23 -6.35 4.37
CA GLU A 58 41.28 -5.45 5.01
C GLU A 58 40.19 -4.97 4.04
N ARG A 59 38.93 -5.15 4.43
CA ARG A 59 37.76 -4.73 3.63
C ARG A 59 37.84 -3.27 3.20
N ASN A 60 38.25 -2.38 4.11
CA ASN A 60 38.26 -0.94 3.85
C ASN A 60 39.25 -0.57 2.73
N GLN A 61 40.46 -1.15 2.75
CA GLN A 61 41.49 -0.91 1.73
C GLN A 61 41.00 -1.29 0.33
N LEU A 62 40.35 -2.45 0.19
CA LEU A 62 39.82 -2.88 -1.11
C LEU A 62 38.60 -2.06 -1.54
N MET A 63 37.72 -1.71 -0.60
CA MET A 63 36.57 -0.85 -0.85
C MET A 63 36.99 0.55 -1.29
N ASP A 64 38.03 1.12 -0.68
CA ASP A 64 38.55 2.44 -1.02
C ASP A 64 39.23 2.43 -2.39
N LEU A 65 40.02 1.38 -2.69
CA LEU A 65 40.57 1.17 -4.04
C LEU A 65 39.45 1.07 -5.09
N ALA A 66 38.41 0.27 -4.83
CA ALA A 66 37.29 0.08 -5.74
C ALA A 66 36.50 1.38 -5.96
N ARG A 67 36.23 2.14 -4.89
CA ARG A 67 35.58 3.46 -4.98
C ARG A 67 36.43 4.45 -5.76
N ALA A 68 37.74 4.45 -5.55
CA ALA A 68 38.64 5.39 -6.19
C ALA A 68 38.80 5.07 -7.70
N ILE A 69 38.90 3.79 -8.07
CA ILE A 69 38.85 3.35 -9.48
C ILE A 69 37.51 3.73 -10.11
N ARG A 70 36.38 3.39 -9.45
CA ARG A 70 35.04 3.71 -9.94
C ARG A 70 34.85 5.21 -10.18
N ALA A 71 35.24 6.05 -9.22
CA ALA A 71 35.10 7.51 -9.32
C ALA A 71 35.89 8.11 -10.49
N LYS A 72 36.91 7.41 -10.98
CA LYS A 72 37.71 7.83 -12.14
C LYS A 72 37.15 7.29 -13.46
N ILE A 73 36.59 6.08 -13.47
CA ILE A 73 35.92 5.49 -14.64
C ILE A 73 34.58 6.20 -14.93
N SER A 74 33.84 6.55 -13.89
CA SER A 74 32.59 7.31 -13.98
C SER A 74 32.62 8.45 -12.96
N PRO A 75 33.15 9.63 -13.33
CA PRO A 75 33.13 10.79 -12.46
C PRO A 75 31.68 11.15 -12.10
N PRO A 76 31.41 11.57 -10.85
CA PRO A 76 30.05 11.88 -10.42
C PRO A 76 29.46 12.98 -11.32
N SER A 77 28.30 12.68 -11.90
CA SER A 77 27.40 13.69 -12.44
C SER A 77 27.04 14.69 -11.34
N ARG A 78 26.83 15.97 -11.67
CA ARG A 78 26.45 17.02 -10.69
C ARG A 78 25.09 16.78 -10.01
N THR A 79 24.40 15.69 -10.35
CA THR A 79 23.19 15.21 -9.68
C THR A 79 23.56 14.14 -8.65
N ASN A 80 23.28 14.41 -7.37
CA ASN A 80 23.59 13.53 -6.23
C ASN A 80 22.91 12.17 -6.37
N HIS A 81 23.66 11.12 -6.71
CA HIS A 81 23.19 9.72 -6.74
C HIS A 81 23.91 8.89 -5.67
N GLU A 82 23.47 8.94 -4.40
CA GLU A 82 24.14 8.18 -3.34
C GLU A 82 23.82 6.66 -3.33
N ASP A 83 22.79 6.18 -4.03
CA ASP A 83 22.49 4.74 -4.08
C ASP A 83 23.10 3.97 -5.27
N PHE A 84 23.40 4.64 -6.39
CA PHE A 84 24.29 4.10 -7.43
C PHE A 84 25.78 4.12 -7.02
N ASN A 85 26.11 4.70 -5.86
CA ASN A 85 27.47 4.85 -5.33
C ASN A 85 27.96 3.67 -4.48
N LYS A 86 27.14 2.63 -4.25
CA LYS A 86 27.53 1.50 -3.40
C LYS A 86 28.32 0.44 -4.17
N VAL A 87 29.62 0.34 -3.87
CA VAL A 87 30.41 -0.84 -4.22
C VAL A 87 29.94 -2.01 -3.35
N SER A 88 29.44 -3.07 -3.97
CA SER A 88 29.05 -4.29 -3.27
C SER A 88 30.28 -5.15 -2.99
N PHE A 89 30.50 -5.54 -1.73
CA PHE A 89 31.62 -6.39 -1.32
C PHE A 89 31.12 -7.73 -0.77
N THR A 90 31.76 -8.83 -1.15
CA THR A 90 31.48 -10.16 -0.59
C THR A 90 32.75 -10.96 -0.46
N LYS A 91 33.00 -11.51 0.74
CA LYS A 91 34.04 -12.52 0.95
C LYS A 91 33.56 -13.88 0.42
N VAL A 92 34.31 -14.45 -0.51
CA VAL A 92 34.07 -15.75 -1.14
C VAL A 92 35.11 -16.73 -0.61
N TYR A 93 34.65 -17.77 0.07
CA TYR A 93 35.45 -18.83 0.68
C TYR A 93 34.65 -20.12 0.68
N ILE A 94 35.32 -21.26 0.83
CA ILE A 94 34.64 -22.56 0.91
C ILE A 94 34.06 -22.77 2.31
N ASN A 95 32.76 -23.08 2.37
CA ASN A 95 32.10 -23.37 3.64
C ASN A 95 32.14 -24.88 3.94
N ARG A 96 32.95 -25.29 4.92
CA ARG A 96 33.16 -26.71 5.28
C ARG A 96 32.05 -27.34 6.13
N GLN A 97 31.14 -26.54 6.70
CA GLN A 97 30.11 -27.04 7.63
C GLN A 97 28.78 -27.42 6.97
N ASN A 98 28.59 -27.09 5.69
CA ASN A 98 27.38 -27.49 4.95
C ASN A 98 27.75 -28.60 3.97
N GLY A 99 27.72 -29.85 4.47
CA GLY A 99 27.71 -31.03 3.62
C GLY A 99 26.53 -31.01 2.65
N GLU A 100 26.70 -31.69 1.53
CA GLU A 100 25.74 -31.90 0.44
C GLU A 100 24.32 -32.18 0.95
N THR A 101 23.50 -31.13 1.15
CA THR A 101 22.07 -31.25 1.42
C THR A 101 21.30 -30.04 0.86
N GLU A 102 20.28 -30.40 0.08
CA GLU A 102 19.09 -29.70 -0.46
C GLU A 102 19.01 -28.16 -0.57
N GLU A 103 18.65 -27.78 -1.81
CA GLU A 103 18.04 -26.56 -2.35
C GLU A 103 17.61 -25.46 -1.36
N SER A 104 18.33 -24.33 -1.32
CA SER A 104 17.71 -23.08 -0.86
C SER A 104 18.39 -21.77 -1.28
N SER A 105 19.52 -21.76 -1.98
CA SER A 105 19.99 -20.50 -2.60
C SER A 105 21.01 -20.72 -3.72
N VAL A 106 20.73 -20.12 -4.89
CA VAL A 106 21.62 -20.11 -6.08
C VAL A 106 22.99 -19.46 -5.77
N THR A 107 23.08 -18.67 -4.70
CA THR A 107 24.31 -18.04 -4.18
C THR A 107 25.22 -18.97 -3.37
N ARG A 108 24.84 -20.23 -3.08
CA ARG A 108 25.72 -21.19 -2.36
C ARG A 108 26.78 -21.86 -3.25
N TYR A 109 26.60 -21.96 -4.56
CA TYR A 109 27.55 -22.64 -5.47
C TYR A 109 28.94 -21.98 -5.51
N SER A 110 29.03 -20.66 -5.31
CA SER A 110 30.33 -19.98 -5.26
C SER A 110 31.17 -20.35 -4.01
N ARG A 111 30.58 -21.04 -3.03
CA ARG A 111 31.21 -21.46 -1.76
C ARG A 111 31.41 -22.98 -1.63
N THR A 112 31.23 -23.72 -2.72
CA THR A 112 31.51 -25.17 -2.79
C THR A 112 32.84 -25.45 -3.48
N HIS A 113 33.35 -26.68 -3.41
CA HIS A 113 34.55 -27.09 -4.14
C HIS A 113 34.25 -27.44 -5.63
N LEU A 114 32.99 -27.59 -6.00
CA LEU A 114 32.54 -27.96 -7.35
C LEU A 114 32.89 -26.89 -8.40
N ARG A 115 32.92 -27.26 -9.69
CA ARG A 115 33.02 -26.33 -10.83
C ARG A 115 31.90 -25.28 -10.75
N LEU A 116 32.21 -24.03 -11.07
CA LEU A 116 31.21 -22.98 -11.28
C LEU A 116 31.15 -22.64 -12.77
N PRO A 117 30.05 -22.98 -13.47
CA PRO A 117 29.90 -22.70 -14.89
C PRO A 117 29.97 -21.19 -15.22
N PRO A 118 30.28 -20.82 -16.48
CA PRO A 118 30.23 -19.42 -16.93
C PRO A 118 28.86 -18.77 -16.69
N HIS A 119 28.85 -17.57 -16.10
CA HIS A 119 27.65 -16.77 -15.83
C HIS A 119 28.00 -15.28 -15.75
N THR A 120 26.98 -14.42 -15.77
CA THR A 120 27.05 -13.03 -15.35
C THR A 120 26.55 -12.90 -13.91
N ASP A 121 27.11 -11.94 -13.17
CA ASP A 121 26.65 -11.63 -11.81
C ASP A 121 25.41 -10.73 -11.86
N SER A 122 24.56 -10.81 -10.84
CA SER A 122 23.35 -9.96 -10.72
C SER A 122 22.34 -10.11 -11.87
N SER A 123 22.32 -11.24 -12.58
CA SER A 123 21.43 -11.49 -13.73
C SER A 123 19.93 -11.43 -13.41
N TYR A 124 19.51 -11.52 -12.15
CA TYR A 124 18.13 -11.32 -11.71
C TYR A 124 17.70 -9.86 -11.59
N MET A 125 18.65 -8.91 -11.54
CA MET A 125 18.33 -7.50 -11.33
C MET A 125 17.89 -6.86 -12.66
N MET A 126 16.96 -5.91 -12.63
CA MET A 126 16.61 -5.14 -13.83
C MET A 126 17.87 -4.52 -14.47
N LEU A 127 18.75 -3.93 -13.64
CA LEU A 127 20.06 -3.42 -14.02
C LEU A 127 21.17 -4.23 -13.31
N PRO A 128 21.79 -5.23 -13.98
CA PRO A 128 22.93 -5.95 -13.44
C PRO A 128 24.14 -5.01 -13.34
N HIS A 129 24.99 -5.18 -12.33
CA HIS A 129 26.23 -4.41 -12.20
C HIS A 129 27.08 -4.50 -13.47
N GLU A 130 27.63 -3.39 -13.92
CA GLU A 130 28.43 -3.29 -15.15
C GLU A 130 29.86 -3.83 -14.95
N ILE A 131 30.45 -3.64 -13.77
CA ILE A 131 31.80 -4.13 -13.45
C ILE A 131 31.77 -5.10 -12.28
N VAL A 132 32.41 -6.24 -12.48
CA VAL A 132 32.70 -7.25 -11.44
C VAL A 132 34.21 -7.36 -11.29
N ALA A 133 34.69 -7.51 -10.05
CA ALA A 133 36.09 -7.81 -9.80
C ALA A 133 36.28 -8.87 -8.73
N PHE A 134 37.32 -9.68 -8.89
CA PHE A 134 37.75 -10.67 -7.88
C PHE A 134 39.20 -10.41 -7.48
N HIS A 135 39.41 -10.11 -6.21
CA HIS A 135 40.74 -10.02 -5.61
C HIS A 135 41.10 -11.34 -4.94
N CYS A 136 42.24 -11.93 -5.28
CA CYS A 136 42.72 -13.16 -4.66
C CYS A 136 43.51 -12.87 -3.38
N ILE A 137 43.03 -13.42 -2.27
CA ILE A 137 43.71 -13.36 -0.97
C ILE A 137 44.52 -14.63 -0.73
N GLU A 138 43.89 -15.78 -0.96
CA GLU A 138 44.49 -17.11 -0.89
C GLU A 138 44.04 -17.86 -2.13
N ALA A 139 44.99 -18.47 -2.84
CA ALA A 139 44.73 -19.28 -4.03
C ALA A 139 44.67 -20.76 -3.64
N ASP A 140 43.99 -21.58 -4.45
CA ASP A 140 44.13 -23.03 -4.36
C ASP A 140 45.36 -23.48 -5.14
N GLU A 141 46.17 -24.39 -4.62
CA GLU A 141 47.42 -24.77 -5.31
C GLU A 141 47.18 -25.66 -6.54
N ASN A 142 46.07 -26.40 -6.59
CA ASN A 142 45.85 -27.47 -7.57
C ASN A 142 44.57 -27.31 -8.40
N GLY A 143 43.86 -26.18 -8.28
CA GLY A 143 42.58 -25.97 -8.97
C GLY A 143 42.06 -24.54 -8.91
N GLY A 144 40.78 -24.37 -9.23
CA GLY A 144 40.10 -23.07 -9.15
C GLY A 144 40.54 -22.04 -10.17
N GLU A 145 41.05 -22.45 -11.32
CA GLU A 145 41.34 -21.54 -12.42
C GLU A 145 40.10 -20.71 -12.78
N SER A 146 40.29 -19.41 -12.95
CA SER A 146 39.24 -18.51 -13.40
C SER A 146 38.93 -18.78 -14.86
N ILE A 147 37.65 -18.82 -15.21
CA ILE A 147 37.16 -19.01 -16.58
C ILE A 147 36.57 -17.68 -17.06
N MET A 148 36.91 -17.26 -18.28
CA MET A 148 36.31 -16.11 -18.96
C MET A 148 35.84 -16.50 -20.37
N VAL A 149 34.63 -16.09 -20.72
CA VAL A 149 34.04 -16.29 -22.06
C VAL A 149 33.45 -14.97 -22.55
N PRO A 150 34.17 -14.22 -23.40
CA PRO A 150 33.65 -13.01 -24.04
C PRO A 150 32.43 -13.29 -24.93
N ILE A 151 31.48 -12.37 -24.99
CA ILE A 151 30.28 -12.47 -25.83
C ILE A 151 30.61 -12.56 -27.31
N ASP A 152 31.67 -11.88 -27.77
CA ASP A 152 32.11 -11.91 -29.16
C ASP A 152 32.47 -13.33 -29.60
N ASP A 153 33.11 -14.11 -28.72
CA ASP A 153 33.42 -15.53 -28.96
C ASP A 153 32.12 -16.36 -29.04
N ILE A 154 31.10 -16.03 -28.24
CA ILE A 154 29.79 -16.70 -28.26
C ILE A 154 29.06 -16.40 -29.58
N LEU A 155 28.99 -15.12 -29.98
CA LEU A 155 28.30 -14.68 -31.19
C LEU A 155 28.96 -15.21 -32.46
N GLN A 156 30.28 -15.36 -32.48
CA GLN A 156 31.01 -15.94 -33.62
C GLN A 156 30.74 -17.44 -33.81
N ASN A 157 30.29 -18.15 -32.76
CA ASN A 157 30.12 -19.60 -32.77
C ASN A 157 28.66 -20.06 -32.58
N LEU A 158 27.70 -19.12 -32.52
CA LEU A 158 26.27 -19.42 -32.55
C LEU A 158 25.67 -19.04 -33.91
N ASP A 159 24.72 -19.87 -34.37
CA ASP A 159 23.93 -19.56 -35.56
C ASP A 159 23.10 -18.29 -35.36
N LYS A 160 22.91 -17.51 -36.44
CA LYS A 160 22.21 -16.21 -36.38
C LYS A 160 20.76 -16.35 -35.90
N GLU A 161 20.09 -17.45 -36.26
CA GLU A 161 18.73 -17.78 -35.85
C GLU A 161 18.65 -18.08 -34.34
N VAL A 162 19.69 -18.74 -33.79
CA VAL A 162 19.80 -18.97 -32.34
C VAL A 162 19.99 -17.64 -31.62
N VAL A 163 20.89 -16.78 -32.12
CA VAL A 163 21.12 -15.44 -31.55
C VAL A 163 19.84 -14.60 -31.60
N ALA A 164 19.07 -14.67 -32.67
CA ALA A 164 17.79 -13.97 -32.78
C ALA A 164 16.79 -14.42 -31.70
N CYS A 165 16.70 -15.73 -31.43
CA CYS A 165 15.86 -16.25 -30.35
C CYS A 165 16.37 -15.78 -28.97
N LEU A 166 17.69 -15.80 -28.73
CA LEU A 166 18.29 -15.34 -27.48
C LEU A 166 18.10 -13.83 -27.22
N ARG A 167 17.76 -13.06 -28.25
CA ARG A 167 17.42 -11.63 -28.18
C ARG A 167 15.96 -11.36 -27.81
N GLU A 168 15.09 -12.36 -27.82
CA GLU A 168 13.70 -12.21 -27.36
C GLU A 168 13.64 -12.19 -25.83
N PRO A 169 12.89 -11.26 -25.19
CA PRO A 169 12.90 -11.08 -23.74
C PRO A 169 11.98 -12.06 -23.00
N VAL A 170 12.19 -13.36 -23.23
CA VAL A 170 11.32 -14.44 -22.73
C VAL A 170 12.01 -15.34 -21.69
N TYR A 171 13.30 -15.14 -21.44
CA TYR A 171 14.08 -16.01 -20.57
C TYR A 171 13.96 -15.57 -19.11
N PRO A 172 13.53 -16.46 -18.21
CA PRO A 172 13.23 -16.06 -16.84
C PRO A 172 14.51 -15.93 -16.01
N PHE A 173 14.69 -14.77 -15.39
CA PHE A 173 15.75 -14.50 -14.42
C PHE A 173 15.13 -14.11 -13.08
N GLY A 174 14.73 -15.11 -12.29
CA GLY A 174 13.98 -14.86 -11.05
C GLY A 174 12.50 -14.74 -11.36
N GLN A 175 11.88 -13.59 -11.06
CA GLN A 175 10.45 -13.34 -11.33
C GLN A 175 10.18 -12.66 -12.68
N ASP A 176 11.19 -12.10 -13.33
CA ASP A 176 11.03 -11.35 -14.57
C ASP A 176 11.74 -12.04 -15.74
N CYS A 177 11.24 -11.77 -16.95
CA CYS A 177 11.81 -12.29 -18.19
C CYS A 177 12.67 -11.21 -18.88
N HIS A 178 13.86 -11.60 -19.32
CA HIS A 178 14.77 -10.73 -20.06
C HIS A 178 15.36 -11.48 -21.26
N ALA A 179 15.93 -10.72 -22.20
CA ALA A 179 16.71 -11.32 -23.27
C ALA A 179 18.06 -11.77 -22.70
N ILE A 180 18.59 -12.87 -23.21
CA ILE A 180 19.94 -13.34 -22.86
C ILE A 180 20.97 -12.47 -23.57
N ILE A 181 20.69 -12.07 -24.81
CA ILE A 181 21.55 -11.18 -25.62
C ILE A 181 20.78 -9.90 -25.95
N CYS A 182 21.38 -8.74 -25.70
CA CYS A 182 20.82 -7.42 -26.03
C CYS A 182 21.77 -6.64 -26.94
N GLY A 183 21.32 -5.52 -27.51
CA GLY A 183 22.16 -4.65 -28.36
C GLY A 183 22.24 -5.08 -29.83
N ASP A 184 22.95 -4.31 -30.65
CA ASP A 184 23.20 -4.61 -32.07
C ASP A 184 24.45 -5.50 -32.25
N GLU A 185 24.89 -5.76 -33.48
CA GLU A 185 26.08 -6.60 -33.74
C GLU A 185 27.37 -5.99 -33.17
N ASP A 186 27.48 -4.65 -33.16
CA ASP A 186 28.67 -3.93 -32.71
C ASP A 186 28.69 -3.68 -31.18
N ASN A 187 27.53 -3.71 -30.53
CA ASN A 187 27.36 -3.39 -29.10
C ASN A 187 26.60 -4.47 -28.33
N ALA A 188 26.74 -5.73 -28.74
CA ALA A 188 26.02 -6.82 -28.10
C ALA A 188 26.39 -6.97 -26.61
N LEU A 189 25.39 -7.18 -25.76
CA LEU A 189 25.53 -7.44 -24.32
C LEU A 189 24.92 -8.80 -23.97
N ILE A 190 25.43 -9.46 -22.94
CA ILE A 190 24.97 -10.76 -22.46
C ILE A 190 24.58 -10.70 -20.98
N ARG A 191 23.47 -11.38 -20.67
CA ARG A 191 23.01 -11.69 -19.31
C ARG A 191 22.72 -13.18 -19.29
N TYR A 192 23.45 -13.93 -18.45
CA TYR A 192 23.27 -15.38 -18.42
C TYR A 192 23.57 -15.98 -17.05
N TYR A 193 22.66 -16.83 -16.55
CA TYR A 193 22.94 -17.70 -15.41
C TYR A 193 22.03 -18.94 -15.47
N GLN A 194 22.55 -20.02 -16.06
CA GLN A 194 21.81 -21.26 -16.30
C GLN A 194 21.06 -21.78 -15.07
N ALA A 195 21.72 -21.89 -13.92
CA ALA A 195 21.10 -22.40 -12.69
C ALA A 195 19.90 -21.57 -12.22
N GLN A 196 19.92 -20.26 -12.49
CA GLN A 196 18.82 -19.37 -12.16
C GLN A 196 17.65 -19.54 -13.14
N ILE A 197 17.94 -19.65 -14.43
CA ILE A 197 16.93 -19.88 -15.47
C ILE A 197 16.24 -21.23 -15.23
N GLN A 198 17.02 -22.30 -15.02
CA GLN A 198 16.48 -23.65 -14.80
C GLN A 198 15.56 -23.70 -13.58
N ARG A 199 15.93 -23.00 -12.50
CA ARG A 199 15.09 -22.89 -11.31
C ARG A 199 13.75 -22.22 -11.64
N SER A 200 13.77 -21.08 -12.33
CA SER A 200 12.54 -20.36 -12.70
C SER A 200 11.65 -21.17 -13.66
N LEU A 201 12.24 -21.98 -14.55
CA LEU A 201 11.48 -22.90 -15.41
C LEU A 201 10.78 -24.01 -14.62
N ASN A 202 11.42 -24.52 -13.57
CA ASN A 202 10.82 -25.52 -12.67
C ASN A 202 9.66 -24.95 -11.82
N GLU A 203 9.60 -23.63 -11.62
CA GLU A 203 8.62 -22.93 -10.77
C GLU A 203 7.40 -22.36 -11.56
N ASN A 204 7.10 -22.89 -12.78
CA ASN A 204 5.97 -22.58 -13.68
C ASN A 204 6.20 -21.61 -14.86
N HIS A 205 7.44 -21.31 -15.28
CA HIS A 205 7.67 -20.61 -16.55
C HIS A 205 7.82 -21.59 -17.72
N LEU A 206 7.11 -21.36 -18.82
CA LEU A 206 7.19 -22.18 -20.04
C LEU A 206 7.87 -21.40 -21.17
N LEU A 207 8.97 -21.94 -21.71
CA LEU A 207 9.58 -21.47 -22.95
C LEU A 207 8.99 -22.26 -24.14
N SER A 208 8.76 -21.59 -25.27
CA SER A 208 8.41 -22.29 -26.53
C SER A 208 9.58 -23.16 -27.01
N GLU A 209 9.29 -24.15 -27.87
CA GLU A 209 10.30 -25.07 -28.44
C GLU A 209 11.51 -24.35 -29.05
N LYS A 210 11.30 -23.27 -29.83
CA LYS A 210 12.42 -22.49 -30.43
C LYS A 210 13.35 -21.86 -29.38
N HIS A 211 12.79 -21.37 -28.27
CA HIS A 211 13.55 -20.72 -27.20
C HIS A 211 14.27 -21.74 -26.32
N GLN A 212 13.66 -22.91 -26.10
CA GLN A 212 14.33 -24.04 -25.43
C GLN A 212 15.50 -24.56 -26.26
N ALA A 213 15.31 -24.72 -27.57
CA ALA A 213 16.39 -25.13 -28.48
C ALA A 213 17.53 -24.11 -28.51
N ALA A 214 17.21 -22.82 -28.54
CA ALA A 214 18.22 -21.75 -28.50
C ALA A 214 19.00 -21.73 -27.17
N LEU A 215 18.31 -21.90 -26.03
CA LEU A 215 18.96 -22.01 -24.72
C LEU A 215 19.88 -23.25 -24.65
N LYS A 216 19.42 -24.40 -25.15
CA LYS A 216 20.22 -25.63 -25.21
C LYS A 216 21.46 -25.47 -26.09
N ALA A 217 21.34 -24.79 -27.23
CA ALA A 217 22.49 -24.51 -28.10
C ALA A 217 23.54 -23.62 -27.41
N LEU A 218 23.09 -22.61 -26.65
CA LEU A 218 23.99 -21.79 -25.84
C LEU A 218 24.68 -22.63 -24.74
N ASP A 219 23.94 -23.49 -24.04
CA ASP A 219 24.51 -24.39 -23.02
C ASP A 219 25.55 -25.35 -23.61
N GLU A 220 25.23 -26.00 -24.72
CA GLU A 220 26.14 -26.91 -25.43
C GLU A 220 27.40 -26.19 -25.91
N LEU A 221 27.29 -24.93 -26.33
CA LEU A 221 28.43 -24.12 -26.70
C LEU A 221 29.31 -23.79 -25.48
N LEU A 222 28.68 -23.41 -24.37
CA LEU A 222 29.38 -23.07 -23.13
C LEU A 222 29.98 -24.28 -22.40
N ASP A 223 29.62 -25.51 -22.77
CA ASP A 223 30.31 -26.72 -22.29
C ASP A 223 31.55 -27.09 -23.12
N GLN A 224 31.79 -26.41 -24.25
CA GLN A 224 32.97 -26.65 -25.08
C GLN A 224 34.20 -25.90 -24.54
N ASN A 225 35.21 -26.64 -24.08
CA ASN A 225 36.41 -26.07 -23.43
C ASN A 225 37.24 -25.11 -24.31
N HIS A 226 37.11 -25.13 -25.64
CA HIS A 226 37.96 -24.32 -26.53
C HIS A 226 37.58 -22.83 -26.59
N LEU A 227 36.39 -22.45 -26.13
CA LEU A 227 35.96 -21.05 -26.03
C LEU A 227 36.41 -20.39 -24.72
N MET A 228 36.73 -21.19 -23.71
CA MET A 228 37.08 -20.72 -22.38
C MET A 228 38.52 -20.24 -22.32
N GLN A 229 38.70 -18.99 -21.88
CA GLN A 229 40.02 -18.52 -21.46
C GLN A 229 40.19 -18.84 -19.98
N THR A 230 41.20 -19.65 -19.65
CA THR A 230 41.48 -20.07 -18.27
C THR A 230 42.81 -19.52 -17.77
N PHE A 231 42.85 -19.11 -16.51
CA PHE A 231 44.10 -18.70 -15.87
C PHE A 231 44.02 -18.83 -14.34
N HIS A 232 45.20 -18.98 -13.74
CA HIS A 232 45.34 -19.04 -12.30
C HIS A 232 45.48 -17.64 -11.69
N LEU A 233 44.55 -17.25 -10.81
CA LEU A 233 44.61 -15.96 -10.11
C LEU A 233 45.42 -16.13 -8.81
N LYS A 234 46.64 -15.58 -8.81
CA LYS A 234 47.60 -15.66 -7.69
C LYS A 234 47.24 -14.69 -6.56
N PRO A 235 47.66 -14.95 -5.30
CA PRO A 235 47.46 -14.03 -4.20
C PRO A 235 47.99 -12.62 -4.52
N GLY A 236 47.16 -11.61 -4.28
CA GLY A 236 47.46 -10.21 -4.61
C GLY A 236 46.84 -9.77 -5.94
N GLN A 237 46.61 -10.67 -6.90
CA GLN A 237 46.04 -10.27 -8.19
C GLN A 237 44.56 -9.89 -8.06
N ILE A 238 44.12 -8.96 -8.91
CA ILE A 238 42.70 -8.60 -9.08
C ILE A 238 42.34 -8.76 -10.54
N VAL A 239 41.31 -9.55 -10.84
CA VAL A 239 40.70 -9.52 -12.17
C VAL A 239 39.52 -8.57 -12.17
N PHE A 240 39.50 -7.63 -13.12
CA PHE A 240 38.35 -6.78 -13.43
C PHE A 240 37.73 -7.26 -14.74
N MET A 241 36.40 -7.25 -14.83
CA MET A 241 35.68 -7.62 -16.04
C MET A 241 34.44 -6.75 -16.25
N GLN A 242 34.08 -6.56 -17.52
CA GLN A 242 32.82 -5.98 -17.93
C GLN A 242 31.77 -7.10 -17.91
N ASN A 243 30.88 -7.04 -16.92
CA ASN A 243 29.97 -8.14 -16.56
C ASN A 243 28.85 -8.37 -17.59
N HIS A 244 28.63 -7.42 -18.51
CA HIS A 244 27.65 -7.54 -19.60
C HIS A 244 28.30 -8.01 -20.92
N LYS A 245 29.61 -8.26 -20.94
CA LYS A 245 30.39 -8.67 -22.12
C LYS A 245 31.14 -9.97 -21.88
N VAL A 246 31.35 -10.36 -20.62
CA VAL A 246 32.15 -11.55 -20.27
C VAL A 246 31.37 -12.42 -19.27
N LEU A 247 31.09 -13.66 -19.67
CA LEU A 247 30.69 -14.69 -18.72
C LEU A 247 31.92 -15.14 -17.94
N HIS A 248 31.80 -15.28 -16.63
CA HIS A 248 32.88 -15.72 -15.76
C HIS A 248 32.50 -16.95 -14.96
N GLY A 249 33.51 -17.74 -14.59
CA GLY A 249 33.33 -18.97 -13.82
C GLY A 249 34.63 -19.44 -13.21
N ARG A 250 34.66 -20.70 -12.76
CA ARG A 250 35.90 -21.35 -12.32
C ARG A 250 35.88 -22.86 -12.47
N THR A 251 37.06 -23.44 -12.64
CA THR A 251 37.24 -24.90 -12.52
C THR A 251 37.02 -25.37 -11.07
N ALA A 252 36.96 -26.70 -10.89
CA ALA A 252 36.83 -27.30 -9.58
C ALA A 252 38.02 -26.95 -8.67
N LEU A 253 37.78 -26.86 -7.37
CA LEU A 253 38.79 -26.62 -6.34
C LEU A 253 39.18 -27.96 -5.71
N SER A 254 40.37 -28.00 -5.09
CA SER A 254 40.74 -29.11 -4.22
C SER A 254 39.68 -29.28 -3.11
N PRO A 255 39.29 -30.52 -2.71
CA PRO A 255 38.29 -30.74 -1.65
C PRO A 255 38.60 -30.00 -0.34
N GLU A 256 39.89 -29.90 0.01
CA GLU A 256 40.38 -29.21 1.22
C GLU A 256 40.87 -27.78 0.98
N SER A 257 40.47 -27.18 -0.13
CA SER A 257 40.93 -25.84 -0.52
C SER A 257 40.66 -24.79 0.56
N ASN A 258 41.65 -23.92 0.78
CA ASN A 258 41.56 -22.73 1.63
C ASN A 258 41.39 -21.44 0.80
N ARG A 259 41.01 -21.54 -0.48
CA ARG A 259 40.90 -20.38 -1.36
C ARG A 259 39.99 -19.29 -0.78
N VAL A 260 40.47 -18.06 -0.81
CA VAL A 260 39.72 -16.86 -0.41
C VAL A 260 39.82 -15.82 -1.52
N LEU A 261 38.66 -15.40 -2.04
CA LEU A 261 38.52 -14.25 -2.93
C LEU A 261 37.65 -13.18 -2.29
N TYR A 262 37.93 -11.91 -2.58
CA TYR A 262 37.00 -10.82 -2.34
C TYR A 262 36.36 -10.42 -3.65
N ARG A 263 35.02 -10.48 -3.70
CA ARG A 263 34.22 -10.08 -4.85
C ARG A 263 33.72 -8.65 -4.67
N LEU A 264 33.93 -7.84 -5.71
CA LEU A 264 33.43 -6.47 -5.83
C LEU A 264 32.45 -6.40 -7.00
N ARG A 265 31.36 -5.64 -6.84
CA ARG A 265 30.43 -5.33 -7.93
C ARG A 265 30.12 -3.83 -7.89
N MET A 266 30.15 -3.18 -9.05
CA MET A 266 30.10 -1.73 -9.16
C MET A 266 29.18 -1.30 -10.29
N HIS A 267 28.37 -0.28 -10.03
CA HIS A 267 27.67 0.46 -11.07
C HIS A 267 28.51 1.59 -11.64
N VAL A 268 28.53 1.74 -12.96
CA VAL A 268 29.19 2.85 -13.67
C VAL A 268 28.26 3.42 -14.74
N ASN A 269 28.28 4.76 -14.91
CA ASN A 269 27.35 5.49 -15.78
C ASN A 269 27.53 5.17 -17.28
N SER A 270 28.76 4.84 -17.68
CA SER A 270 29.10 4.41 -19.03
C SER A 270 30.51 3.78 -19.03
N LEU A 271 30.65 2.69 -19.80
CA LEU A 271 31.93 2.15 -20.27
C LEU A 271 31.93 2.30 -21.80
N GLY A 272 32.32 3.49 -22.29
CA GLY A 272 32.34 3.80 -23.73
C GLY A 272 30.96 4.04 -24.38
N ASN A 273 30.95 4.20 -25.71
CA ASN A 273 29.74 4.34 -26.53
C ASN A 273 29.14 2.97 -26.85
N GLN A 274 28.43 2.34 -25.91
CA GLN A 274 27.78 1.05 -26.15
C GLN A 274 26.30 1.06 -25.74
N GLY A 275 25.49 0.28 -26.45
CA GLY A 275 24.05 0.14 -26.25
C GLY A 275 23.70 -0.20 -24.81
N LYS A 276 22.68 0.48 -24.26
CA LYS A 276 22.18 0.22 -22.91
C LYS A 276 21.24 -0.99 -22.94
N ILE A 277 21.32 -1.88 -21.94
CA ILE A 277 20.19 -2.76 -21.61
C ILE A 277 19.01 -1.82 -21.35
N ALA A 278 17.96 -1.88 -22.18
CA ALA A 278 16.90 -0.87 -22.19
C ALA A 278 16.32 -0.69 -20.78
N ALA A 279 16.55 0.49 -20.22
CA ALA A 279 15.85 1.00 -19.05
C ALA A 279 14.82 2.03 -19.54
N PRO A 280 13.67 2.18 -18.86
CA PRO A 280 12.76 3.30 -19.07
C PRO A 280 13.54 4.63 -18.98
N GLN A 281 13.39 5.50 -19.96
CA GLN A 281 14.29 6.64 -20.18
C GLN A 281 13.94 7.91 -19.38
N ASP A 282 12.87 7.92 -18.59
CA ASP A 282 12.50 9.05 -17.73
C ASP A 282 11.63 8.62 -16.53
N VAL A 283 11.45 9.54 -15.57
CA VAL A 283 10.65 9.36 -14.35
C VAL A 283 9.22 8.95 -14.67
N ASN A 284 8.62 9.53 -15.72
CA ASN A 284 7.26 9.24 -16.15
C ASN A 284 7.11 7.77 -16.58
N SER A 285 8.07 7.24 -17.33
CA SER A 285 8.06 5.85 -17.76
C SER A 285 8.12 4.87 -16.58
N TYR A 286 8.90 5.20 -15.54
CA TYR A 286 8.93 4.41 -14.29
C TYR A 286 7.59 4.49 -13.55
N MET A 287 6.97 5.67 -13.50
CA MET A 287 5.69 5.89 -12.85
C MET A 287 4.53 5.15 -13.56
N GLU A 288 4.50 5.21 -14.90
CA GLU A 288 3.51 4.51 -15.72
C GLU A 288 3.60 3.00 -15.54
N LEU A 289 4.82 2.45 -15.63
CA LEU A 289 5.04 1.02 -15.43
C LEU A 289 4.73 0.59 -13.99
N ALA A 290 5.09 1.40 -12.99
CA ALA A 290 4.74 1.13 -11.59
C ALA A 290 3.22 1.03 -11.41
N THR A 291 2.48 1.97 -12.01
CA THR A 291 1.02 2.03 -11.96
C THR A 291 0.40 0.81 -12.67
N GLU A 292 0.90 0.44 -13.84
CA GLU A 292 0.44 -0.75 -14.57
C GLU A 292 0.67 -2.04 -13.75
N LEU A 293 1.85 -2.20 -13.17
CA LEU A 293 2.19 -3.32 -12.31
C LEU A 293 1.33 -3.36 -11.04
N GLU A 294 1.02 -2.20 -10.46
CA GLU A 294 0.11 -2.08 -9.33
C GLU A 294 -1.31 -2.54 -9.70
N ASN A 295 -1.82 -2.13 -10.87
CA ASN A 295 -3.13 -2.53 -11.40
C ASN A 295 -3.19 -4.04 -11.69
N MET A 296 -2.06 -4.65 -12.07
CA MET A 296 -1.92 -6.10 -12.22
C MET A 296 -1.72 -6.86 -10.89
N GLY A 297 -1.61 -6.15 -9.75
CA GLY A 297 -1.34 -6.74 -8.44
C GLY A 297 0.11 -7.22 -8.23
N ARG A 298 1.05 -6.87 -9.13
CA ARG A 298 2.49 -7.19 -9.01
C ARG A 298 3.20 -6.15 -8.13
N PHE A 299 2.83 -6.10 -6.86
CA PHE A 299 3.22 -5.00 -5.96
C PHE A 299 4.73 -4.87 -5.72
N GLU A 300 5.48 -5.96 -5.58
CA GLU A 300 6.94 -5.88 -5.37
C GLU A 300 7.67 -5.28 -6.58
N SER A 301 7.25 -5.66 -7.80
CA SER A 301 7.78 -5.07 -9.03
C SER A 301 7.41 -3.59 -9.15
N ALA A 302 6.17 -3.22 -8.77
CA ALA A 302 5.73 -1.82 -8.74
C ALA A 302 6.52 -0.98 -7.73
N LEU A 303 6.81 -1.51 -6.53
CA LEU A 303 7.69 -0.86 -5.54
C LEU A 303 9.08 -0.62 -6.10
N GLU A 304 9.63 -1.57 -6.87
CA GLU A 304 10.94 -1.40 -7.49
C GLU A 304 10.91 -0.27 -8.51
N GLN A 305 9.85 -0.15 -9.32
CA GLN A 305 9.69 0.94 -10.28
C GLN A 305 9.53 2.30 -9.60
N TYR A 306 8.69 2.40 -8.57
CA TYR A 306 8.59 3.64 -7.80
C TYR A 306 9.91 4.00 -7.11
N ARG A 307 10.66 3.01 -6.61
CA ARG A 307 12.00 3.24 -6.06
C ARG A 307 12.95 3.80 -7.12
N TYR A 308 12.96 3.23 -8.33
CA TYR A 308 13.75 3.79 -9.44
C TYR A 308 13.29 5.22 -9.78
N ALA A 309 11.97 5.48 -9.86
CA ALA A 309 11.46 6.83 -10.08
C ALA A 309 11.98 7.82 -9.03
N THR A 310 12.01 7.45 -7.74
CA THR A 310 12.58 8.29 -6.67
C THR A 310 14.09 8.47 -6.78
N GLU A 311 14.84 7.56 -7.42
CA GLU A 311 16.29 7.74 -7.65
C GLU A 311 16.58 8.81 -8.72
N PHE A 312 15.67 9.01 -9.66
CA PHE A 312 15.78 10.04 -10.71
C PHE A 312 15.12 11.37 -10.31
N ALA A 313 14.11 11.32 -9.44
CA ALA A 313 13.38 12.49 -8.95
C ALA A 313 13.09 12.37 -7.45
N ALA A 314 14.15 12.52 -6.64
CA ALA A 314 14.11 12.28 -5.19
C ALA A 314 13.17 13.21 -4.42
N ASP A 315 12.94 14.42 -4.94
CA ASP A 315 12.08 15.44 -4.31
C ASP A 315 10.77 15.66 -5.10
N ASP A 316 10.43 14.77 -6.04
CA ASP A 316 9.18 14.87 -6.77
C ASP A 316 8.02 14.34 -5.92
N MET A 317 7.13 15.26 -5.54
CA MET A 317 5.99 14.97 -4.69
C MET A 317 5.03 13.95 -5.29
N GLY A 318 4.84 13.94 -6.61
CA GLY A 318 3.98 12.97 -7.28
C GLY A 318 4.53 11.55 -7.16
N VAL A 319 5.84 11.40 -7.39
CA VAL A 319 6.54 10.12 -7.25
C VAL A 319 6.53 9.63 -5.79
N LEU A 320 6.89 10.49 -4.84
CA LEU A 320 6.94 10.14 -3.42
C LEU A 320 5.55 9.76 -2.88
N ASN A 321 4.51 10.51 -3.25
CA ASN A 321 3.13 10.21 -2.84
C ASN A 321 2.64 8.86 -3.42
N ALA A 322 2.94 8.56 -4.68
CA ALA A 322 2.57 7.28 -5.29
C ALA A 322 3.32 6.11 -4.61
N TYR A 323 4.62 6.26 -4.39
CA TYR A 323 5.45 5.25 -3.72
C TYR A 323 4.99 4.99 -2.28
N GLY A 324 4.78 6.05 -1.49
CA GLY A 324 4.27 5.97 -0.13
C GLY A 324 2.88 5.34 -0.08
N SER A 325 2.02 5.64 -1.05
CA SER A 325 0.67 5.08 -1.15
C SER A 325 0.68 3.59 -1.42
N LEU A 326 1.53 3.10 -2.33
CA LEU A 326 1.69 1.67 -2.55
C LEU A 326 2.25 0.96 -1.30
N LEU A 327 3.27 1.53 -0.65
CA LEU A 327 3.82 1.00 0.61
C LEU A 327 2.75 0.89 1.70
N LEU A 328 1.88 1.89 1.83
CA LEU A 328 0.75 1.86 2.75
C LEU A 328 -0.23 0.75 2.35
N LYS A 329 -0.57 0.65 1.05
CA LYS A 329 -1.50 -0.33 0.50
C LYS A 329 -1.08 -1.77 0.78
N ILE A 330 0.22 -2.09 0.70
CA ILE A 330 0.73 -3.44 0.98
C ILE A 330 1.07 -3.67 2.47
N GLY A 331 0.82 -2.69 3.33
CA GLY A 331 1.04 -2.82 4.78
C GLY A 331 2.48 -2.59 5.26
N GLN A 332 3.38 -2.08 4.41
CA GLN A 332 4.74 -1.70 4.77
C GLN A 332 4.77 -0.31 5.45
N PHE A 333 4.12 -0.22 6.62
CA PHE A 333 3.79 1.04 7.29
C PHE A 333 4.98 1.89 7.74
N ASP A 334 6.08 1.27 8.17
CA ASP A 334 7.25 2.04 8.61
C ASP A 334 7.97 2.70 7.42
N ARG A 335 8.14 1.97 6.31
CA ARG A 335 8.65 2.54 5.05
C ARG A 335 7.71 3.61 4.49
N ALA A 336 6.40 3.38 4.52
CA ALA A 336 5.44 4.40 4.12
C ALA A 336 5.58 5.67 4.98
N THR A 337 5.77 5.52 6.30
CA THR A 337 6.00 6.64 7.22
C THR A 337 7.26 7.42 6.84
N GLU A 338 8.35 6.74 6.47
CA GLU A 338 9.59 7.39 6.02
C GLU A 338 9.36 8.23 4.76
N ILE A 339 8.72 7.66 3.73
CA ILE A 339 8.44 8.36 2.47
C ILE A 339 7.50 9.54 2.68
N PHE A 340 6.41 9.39 3.42
CA PHE A 340 5.50 10.52 3.68
C PHE A 340 6.12 11.60 4.57
N ASN A 341 7.10 11.27 5.43
CA ASN A 341 7.86 12.30 6.13
C ASN A 341 8.77 13.10 5.19
N GLN A 342 9.28 12.50 4.10
CA GLN A 342 9.98 13.24 3.05
C GLN A 342 9.03 14.20 2.33
N CYS A 343 7.83 13.73 1.93
CA CYS A 343 6.79 14.61 1.36
C CYS A 343 6.51 15.81 2.28
N LYS A 344 6.34 15.56 3.59
CA LYS A 344 6.08 16.60 4.58
C LYS A 344 7.23 17.61 4.74
N ILE A 345 8.48 17.22 4.47
CA ILE A 345 9.61 18.15 4.48
C ILE A 345 9.55 19.09 3.26
N ILE A 346 9.14 18.57 2.11
CA ILE A 346 9.02 19.32 0.85
C ILE A 346 7.81 20.27 0.90
N ASP A 347 6.63 19.72 1.23
CA ASP A 347 5.41 20.49 1.48
C ASP A 347 4.73 20.02 2.76
N PRO A 348 4.85 20.79 3.87
CA PRO A 348 4.19 20.47 5.14
C PRO A 348 2.65 20.44 5.08
N ASN A 349 2.06 20.98 4.02
CA ASN A 349 0.62 21.08 3.83
C ASN A 349 0.07 20.07 2.83
N ASP A 350 0.90 19.25 2.17
CA ASP A 350 0.48 18.29 1.17
C ASP A 350 -0.64 17.37 1.67
N TYR A 351 -1.69 17.26 0.85
CA TYR A 351 -2.93 16.59 1.24
C TYR A 351 -2.71 15.09 1.49
N GLU A 352 -2.09 14.40 0.54
CA GLU A 352 -1.98 12.93 0.56
C GLU A 352 -1.07 12.43 1.67
N SER A 353 0.11 13.03 1.83
CA SER A 353 1.07 12.69 2.89
C SER A 353 0.54 13.05 4.27
N GLY A 354 -0.13 14.20 4.42
CA GLY A 354 -0.78 14.63 5.64
C GLY A 354 -1.86 13.65 6.12
N LEU A 355 -2.72 13.20 5.19
CA LEU A 355 -3.72 12.16 5.47
C LEU A 355 -3.07 10.82 5.85
N ALA A 356 -2.01 10.41 5.15
CA ALA A 356 -1.35 9.14 5.39
C ALA A 356 -0.64 9.11 6.75
N LEU A 357 0.14 10.14 7.08
CA LEU A 357 0.82 10.25 8.38
C LEU A 357 -0.18 10.31 9.53
N SER A 358 -1.28 11.04 9.38
CA SER A 358 -2.36 11.04 10.39
C SER A 358 -2.96 9.64 10.59
N SER A 359 -3.17 8.90 9.49
CA SER A 359 -3.69 7.53 9.53
C SER A 359 -2.76 6.58 10.27
N LEU A 360 -1.46 6.68 9.99
CA LEU A 360 -0.40 5.87 10.58
C LEU A 360 -0.23 6.19 12.08
N ALA A 361 -0.26 7.47 12.45
CA ALA A 361 -0.24 7.91 13.86
C ALA A 361 -1.45 7.36 14.62
N ARG A 362 -2.65 7.40 14.02
CA ARG A 362 -3.86 6.82 14.62
C ARG A 362 -3.73 5.31 14.83
N MET A 363 -3.20 4.59 13.83
CA MET A 363 -2.97 3.15 13.92
C MET A 363 -2.00 2.81 15.07
N LYS A 364 -1.00 3.66 15.34
CA LYS A 364 -0.07 3.55 16.47
C LYS A 364 -0.68 3.98 17.82
N GLY A 365 -1.96 4.35 17.86
CA GLY A 365 -2.67 4.80 19.07
C GLY A 365 -2.44 6.27 19.45
N ASN A 366 -1.70 7.03 18.64
CA ASN A 366 -1.39 8.43 18.93
C ASN A 366 -2.45 9.39 18.35
N GLN A 367 -3.58 9.49 19.03
CA GLN A 367 -4.73 10.31 18.60
C GLN A 367 -4.41 11.82 18.55
N LEU A 368 -3.57 12.30 19.47
CA LEU A 368 -3.20 13.72 19.54
C LEU A 368 -2.33 14.12 18.34
N GLU A 369 -1.32 13.31 18.02
CA GLU A 369 -0.47 13.51 16.85
C GLU A 369 -1.28 13.42 15.55
N ALA A 370 -2.14 12.41 15.41
CA ALA A 370 -3.00 12.27 14.24
C ALA A 370 -3.85 13.53 13.96
N LYS A 371 -4.39 14.14 15.02
CA LYS A 371 -5.16 15.39 14.92
C LYS A 371 -4.27 16.60 14.58
N ALA A 372 -3.09 16.68 15.17
CA ALA A 372 -2.13 17.75 14.91
C ALA A 372 -1.64 17.74 13.45
N LEU A 373 -1.47 16.55 12.86
CA LEU A 373 -1.06 16.38 11.46
C LEU A 373 -2.15 16.80 10.46
N LEU A 374 -3.43 16.53 10.74
CA LEU A 374 -4.52 16.91 9.84
C LEU A 374 -4.82 18.41 9.80
N LYS A 375 -4.65 19.09 10.93
CA LYS A 375 -5.05 20.50 11.07
C LYS A 375 -4.48 21.45 10.01
N PRO A 376 -3.15 21.51 9.75
CA PRO A 376 -2.61 22.39 8.72
C PRO A 376 -3.07 21.99 7.31
N VAL A 377 -3.13 20.69 7.04
CA VAL A 377 -3.51 20.10 5.75
C VAL A 377 -4.95 20.47 5.38
N MET A 378 -5.90 20.35 6.31
CA MET A 378 -7.31 20.73 6.07
C MET A 378 -7.51 22.25 5.93
N LYS A 379 -6.59 23.06 6.48
CA LYS A 379 -6.61 24.51 6.29
C LYS A 379 -6.05 24.92 4.92
N ALA A 380 -5.03 24.22 4.44
CA ALA A 380 -4.44 24.47 3.13
C ALA A 380 -5.28 23.90 1.98
N HIS A 381 -5.88 22.73 2.17
CA HIS A 381 -6.71 22.03 1.17
C HIS A 381 -8.13 21.76 1.69
N PRO A 382 -8.91 22.83 1.95
CA PRO A 382 -10.29 22.69 2.40
C PRO A 382 -11.21 22.19 1.29
N LEU A 383 -10.83 22.37 0.03
CA LEU A 383 -11.53 21.89 -1.17
C LEU A 383 -10.64 20.89 -1.89
N VAL A 384 -11.19 19.72 -2.22
CA VAL A 384 -10.49 18.64 -2.94
C VAL A 384 -11.43 18.10 -4.01
N SER A 385 -10.96 17.99 -5.26
CA SER A 385 -11.69 17.28 -6.31
C SER A 385 -11.56 15.78 -6.06
N GLU A 386 -12.67 15.04 -6.01
CA GLU A 386 -12.61 13.57 -5.91
C GLU A 386 -12.30 12.92 -7.28
N ASN A 387 -12.56 13.64 -8.39
CA ASN A 387 -12.25 13.17 -9.74
C ASN A 387 -10.80 13.55 -10.10
N GLU A 388 -10.01 12.58 -10.56
CA GLU A 388 -8.60 12.77 -10.99
C GLU A 388 -8.47 13.62 -12.27
N ASN A 389 -9.54 13.72 -13.05
CA ASN A 389 -9.66 14.61 -14.20
C ASN A 389 -10.22 15.98 -13.78
N ASP A 390 -9.86 17.04 -14.51
CA ASP A 390 -10.45 18.37 -14.37
C ASP A 390 -11.99 18.29 -14.38
N LEU A 391 -12.65 19.13 -13.57
CA LEU A 391 -14.11 19.21 -13.49
C LEU A 391 -14.71 19.36 -14.90
N LEU A 392 -15.58 18.42 -15.29
CA LEU A 392 -16.18 18.38 -16.62
C LEU A 392 -17.18 19.52 -16.77
N PRO A 393 -16.99 20.51 -17.67
CA PRO A 393 -17.80 21.73 -17.69
C PRO A 393 -19.31 21.51 -17.88
N GLU A 394 -19.69 20.42 -18.54
CA GLU A 394 -21.07 20.08 -18.88
C GLU A 394 -21.77 19.24 -17.78
N GLN A 395 -21.04 18.77 -16.77
CA GLN A 395 -21.61 17.97 -15.69
C GLN A 395 -21.98 18.84 -14.47
N PRO A 396 -23.12 18.56 -13.81
CA PRO A 396 -23.49 19.24 -12.56
C PRO A 396 -22.50 18.95 -11.44
N THR A 397 -22.22 19.95 -10.61
CA THR A 397 -21.25 19.84 -9.52
C THR A 397 -21.90 19.73 -8.15
N ILE A 398 -21.58 18.66 -7.43
CA ILE A 398 -21.95 18.43 -6.03
C ILE A 398 -20.81 18.87 -5.12
N LEU A 399 -21.09 19.82 -4.23
CA LEU A 399 -20.23 20.14 -3.11
C LEU A 399 -20.56 19.21 -1.92
N ARG A 400 -19.73 18.18 -1.74
CA ARG A 400 -19.87 17.20 -0.66
C ARG A 400 -19.25 17.74 0.63
N ILE A 401 -20.06 17.96 1.66
CA ILE A 401 -19.61 18.50 2.94
C ILE A 401 -19.25 17.36 3.90
N ARG A 402 -18.06 17.46 4.52
CA ARG A 402 -17.52 16.49 5.47
C ARG A 402 -16.84 17.17 6.66
N GLY A 403 -17.02 16.63 7.86
CA GLY A 403 -16.50 17.14 9.11
C GLY A 403 -15.27 16.37 9.59
N ILE A 404 -14.12 17.03 9.61
CA ILE A 404 -12.84 16.43 9.97
C ILE A 404 -12.52 16.61 11.46
N GLU A 405 -13.32 17.37 12.20
CA GLU A 405 -13.14 17.56 13.63
C GLU A 405 -13.27 16.25 14.41
N ASP A 406 -12.26 15.93 15.23
CA ASP A 406 -12.08 14.63 15.90
C ASP A 406 -12.12 13.42 14.96
N ALA A 407 -12.05 13.66 13.64
CA ALA A 407 -11.86 12.63 12.67
C ALA A 407 -10.40 12.21 12.69
N ALA A 408 -10.19 10.92 12.54
CA ALA A 408 -8.90 10.43 12.13
C ALA A 408 -9.14 9.38 11.05
N TYR A 409 -8.29 9.40 10.04
CA TYR A 409 -8.29 8.32 9.07
C TYR A 409 -7.76 7.07 9.77
N SER A 410 -8.41 5.95 9.55
CA SER A 410 -7.94 4.64 10.00
C SER A 410 -7.44 3.89 8.80
N ILE A 411 -6.42 3.07 9.01
CA ILE A 411 -6.01 2.08 8.02
C ILE A 411 -6.95 0.88 8.15
N LEU A 412 -7.74 0.63 7.12
CA LEU A 412 -8.56 -0.58 7.01
C LEU A 412 -7.78 -1.61 6.21
N ARG A 413 -7.52 -2.78 6.80
CA ARG A 413 -7.01 -3.94 6.09
C ARG A 413 -8.15 -4.71 5.44
N SER A 414 -8.03 -4.93 4.14
CA SER A 414 -8.91 -5.76 3.32
C SER A 414 -8.53 -7.24 3.47
N SER A 415 -9.44 -8.14 3.11
CA SER A 415 -9.22 -9.59 3.17
C SER A 415 -8.18 -10.11 2.18
N ASP A 416 -7.91 -9.34 1.11
CA ASP A 416 -6.88 -9.62 0.10
C ASP A 416 -5.46 -9.20 0.55
N GLY A 417 -5.31 -8.74 1.80
CA GLY A 417 -4.04 -8.27 2.35
C GLY A 417 -3.72 -6.80 2.07
N THR A 418 -4.53 -6.12 1.25
CA THR A 418 -4.35 -4.68 0.98
C THR A 418 -4.86 -3.82 2.12
N SER A 419 -4.42 -2.56 2.17
CA SER A 419 -4.79 -1.58 3.17
C SER A 419 -5.27 -0.30 2.48
N LYS A 420 -6.28 0.35 3.05
CA LYS A 420 -6.74 1.66 2.56
C LYS A 420 -7.00 2.64 3.69
N LYS A 421 -6.79 3.93 3.39
CA LYS A 421 -7.18 5.04 4.27
C LYS A 421 -8.71 5.14 4.27
N LEU A 422 -9.32 5.12 5.46
CA LEU A 422 -10.76 5.29 5.61
C LEU A 422 -11.02 6.32 6.70
N LEU A 423 -11.71 7.40 6.38
CA LEU A 423 -12.26 8.23 7.46
C LEU A 423 -13.37 7.44 8.14
N ARG A 424 -13.17 7.15 9.42
CA ARG A 424 -14.20 6.51 10.23
C ARG A 424 -14.99 7.55 11.00
N GLY A 425 -16.29 7.30 11.06
CA GLY A 425 -17.20 7.92 12.01
C GLY A 425 -17.83 9.21 11.51
N GLY A 426 -19.11 9.35 11.87
CA GLY A 426 -19.86 10.60 11.76
C GLY A 426 -20.30 11.02 10.38
N HIS A 427 -20.18 10.15 9.38
CA HIS A 427 -20.64 10.39 8.02
C HIS A 427 -21.33 9.16 7.45
N PHE A 428 -22.27 9.33 6.52
CA PHE A 428 -22.77 8.23 5.72
C PHE A 428 -21.98 8.08 4.41
N ALA A 429 -21.91 6.86 3.91
CA ALA A 429 -21.26 6.54 2.64
C ALA A 429 -22.24 6.75 1.48
N ILE A 430 -21.73 7.22 0.33
CA ILE A 430 -22.52 7.47 -0.87
C ILE A 430 -22.29 6.43 -1.98
N SER A 431 -21.31 5.54 -1.83
CA SER A 431 -20.87 4.60 -2.88
C SER A 431 -21.96 3.64 -3.38
N ASP A 432 -22.92 3.30 -2.53
CA ASP A 432 -24.08 2.46 -2.91
C ASP A 432 -25.34 3.30 -3.16
N LEU A 433 -25.26 4.64 -3.06
CA LEU A 433 -26.40 5.56 -3.16
C LEU A 433 -26.33 6.46 -4.41
N LEU A 434 -25.12 6.79 -4.88
CA LEU A 434 -24.87 7.61 -6.05
C LEU A 434 -23.74 6.99 -6.88
N ASP A 435 -23.86 7.11 -8.18
CA ASP A 435 -22.78 6.91 -9.14
C ASP A 435 -21.99 8.21 -9.24
N ASP A 436 -20.67 8.17 -9.03
CA ASP A 436 -19.81 9.33 -9.08
C ASP A 436 -19.44 9.74 -10.51
N GLU A 437 -19.66 8.87 -11.51
CA GLU A 437 -19.44 9.20 -12.93
C GLU A 437 -20.46 10.22 -13.48
N ASP A 438 -21.63 10.33 -12.83
CA ASP A 438 -22.72 11.22 -13.24
C ASP A 438 -22.49 12.69 -12.83
N TYR A 439 -21.57 12.96 -11.90
CA TYR A 439 -21.41 14.28 -11.26
C TYR A 439 -19.96 14.68 -11.09
N ASN A 440 -19.71 15.99 -11.19
CA ASN A 440 -18.49 16.55 -10.65
C ASN A 440 -18.56 16.55 -9.11
N MET A 441 -17.62 15.87 -8.45
CA MET A 441 -17.58 15.77 -7.00
C MET A 441 -16.46 16.63 -6.40
N VAL A 442 -16.86 17.68 -5.65
CA VAL A 442 -15.92 18.52 -4.89
C VAL A 442 -16.16 18.30 -3.40
N LEU A 443 -15.14 17.81 -2.71
CA LEU A 443 -15.17 17.60 -1.27
C LEU A 443 -14.80 18.89 -0.52
N LEU A 444 -15.71 19.36 0.34
CA LEU A 444 -15.47 20.39 1.35
C LEU A 444 -15.14 19.76 2.70
N ASN A 445 -13.87 19.84 3.09
CA ASN A 445 -13.37 19.42 4.40
C ASN A 445 -13.56 20.53 5.43
N VAL A 446 -14.60 20.41 6.25
CA VAL A 446 -14.89 21.33 7.36
C VAL A 446 -14.04 20.96 8.57
N PHE A 447 -13.22 21.91 9.02
CA PHE A 447 -12.37 21.75 10.20
C PHE A 447 -12.26 23.08 10.96
N GLU A 448 -12.57 23.07 12.25
CA GLU A 448 -12.71 24.29 13.06
C GLU A 448 -13.64 25.28 12.32
N ASN A 449 -13.13 26.49 12.04
CA ASN A 449 -13.85 27.55 11.34
C ASN A 449 -13.23 27.85 9.96
N ASN A 450 -12.54 26.89 9.33
CA ASN A 450 -11.85 27.11 8.04
C ASN A 450 -12.80 27.59 6.93
N VAL A 451 -14.05 27.13 6.96
CA VAL A 451 -15.11 27.55 6.03
C VAL A 451 -15.49 29.02 6.14
N ASP A 452 -15.24 29.68 7.28
CA ASP A 452 -15.56 31.10 7.45
C ASP A 452 -14.58 32.01 6.71
N THR A 453 -13.34 31.53 6.46
CA THR A 453 -12.27 32.29 5.80
C THR A 453 -12.12 32.00 4.32
N LEU A 454 -12.83 30.99 3.79
CA LEU A 454 -12.82 30.63 2.38
C LEU A 454 -13.71 31.57 1.56
N ASN A 455 -13.10 32.19 0.56
CA ASN A 455 -13.74 33.15 -0.35
C ASN A 455 -13.86 32.64 -1.79
N GLU A 456 -13.06 31.64 -2.17
CA GLU A 456 -13.05 31.07 -3.52
C GLU A 456 -13.57 29.64 -3.47
N PHE A 457 -14.56 29.36 -4.33
CA PHE A 457 -15.13 28.04 -4.52
C PHE A 457 -15.32 27.80 -6.02
N PRO A 458 -15.14 26.55 -6.50
CA PRO A 458 -15.63 26.21 -7.83
C PRO A 458 -17.14 26.44 -7.88
N LYS A 459 -17.68 26.63 -9.08
CA LYS A 459 -19.14 26.65 -9.24
C LYS A 459 -19.69 25.28 -8.82
N PHE A 460 -20.66 25.28 -7.91
CA PHE A 460 -21.40 24.09 -7.49
C PHE A 460 -22.90 24.35 -7.55
N ASP A 461 -23.67 23.32 -7.90
CA ASP A 461 -25.10 23.43 -8.14
C ASP A 461 -25.93 22.73 -7.04
N LEU A 462 -25.31 21.87 -6.24
CA LEU A 462 -25.93 21.17 -5.10
C LEU A 462 -24.94 21.01 -3.94
N MET A 463 -25.41 21.18 -2.70
CA MET A 463 -24.67 20.79 -1.51
C MET A 463 -25.16 19.43 -0.98
N LEU A 464 -24.24 18.50 -0.74
CA LEU A 464 -24.53 17.21 -0.12
C LEU A 464 -23.85 17.13 1.25
N ASN A 465 -24.61 17.35 2.32
CA ASN A 465 -24.06 17.21 3.67
C ASN A 465 -24.00 15.74 4.08
N THR A 466 -22.79 15.18 4.08
CA THR A 466 -22.56 13.81 4.54
C THR A 466 -22.26 13.73 6.03
N ILE A 467 -22.10 14.86 6.74
CA ILE A 467 -21.93 14.88 8.19
C ILE A 467 -23.26 14.47 8.83
N ALA A 468 -23.19 13.42 9.65
CA ALA A 468 -24.37 12.65 10.01
C ALA A 468 -24.49 12.31 11.51
N CYS A 469 -23.42 12.47 12.28
CA CYS A 469 -23.43 12.25 13.72
C CYS A 469 -23.20 13.57 14.48
N PRO A 470 -24.26 14.22 14.97
CA PRO A 470 -24.12 15.49 15.68
C PRO A 470 -23.33 15.35 16.98
N ASP A 471 -23.38 14.18 17.63
CA ASP A 471 -22.69 13.94 18.88
C ASP A 471 -21.16 13.91 18.78
N SER A 472 -20.61 13.60 17.60
CA SER A 472 -19.16 13.59 17.36
C SER A 472 -18.68 14.68 16.40
N LYS A 473 -19.61 15.43 15.79
CA LYS A 473 -19.32 16.41 14.73
C LYS A 473 -20.03 17.75 14.95
N GLN A 474 -20.37 18.08 16.19
CA GLN A 474 -21.17 19.26 16.51
C GLN A 474 -20.56 20.55 15.95
N ALA A 475 -19.28 20.81 16.22
CA ALA A 475 -18.63 22.04 15.77
C ALA A 475 -18.47 22.08 14.24
N SER A 476 -18.15 20.96 13.59
CA SER A 476 -18.19 20.84 12.12
C SER A 476 -19.58 21.13 11.53
N LEU A 477 -20.66 20.64 12.15
CA LEU A 477 -22.03 20.94 11.69
C LEU A 477 -22.40 22.42 11.89
N LEU A 478 -21.96 23.04 12.99
CA LEU A 478 -22.16 24.47 13.23
C LEU A 478 -21.42 25.33 12.20
N ALA A 479 -20.18 24.95 11.85
CA ALA A 479 -19.41 25.60 10.80
C ALA A 479 -20.04 25.40 9.42
N ALA A 480 -20.44 24.16 9.09
CA ALA A 480 -21.19 23.87 7.86
C ALA A 480 -22.51 24.66 7.79
N ALA A 481 -23.24 24.80 8.89
CA ALA A 481 -24.48 25.57 8.93
C ALA A 481 -24.27 27.06 8.61
N ARG A 482 -23.14 27.66 9.02
CA ARG A 482 -22.79 29.03 8.64
C ARG A 482 -22.38 29.13 7.18
N PHE A 483 -21.65 28.13 6.69
CA PHE A 483 -21.28 28.05 5.28
C PHE A 483 -22.51 28.02 4.36
N VAL A 484 -23.47 27.14 4.66
CA VAL A 484 -24.71 26.96 3.88
C VAL A 484 -25.51 28.26 3.81
N ASP A 485 -25.57 29.04 4.90
CA ASP A 485 -26.28 30.34 4.92
C ASP A 485 -25.75 31.35 3.91
N ARG A 486 -24.49 31.22 3.47
CA ARG A 486 -23.90 32.10 2.46
C ARG A 486 -24.46 31.85 1.05
N TYR A 487 -25.11 30.71 0.84
CA TYR A 487 -25.60 30.24 -0.46
C TYR A 487 -27.08 29.84 -0.38
N PRO A 488 -28.00 30.75 -0.01
CA PRO A 488 -29.41 30.43 0.23
C PRO A 488 -30.17 29.94 -1.01
N HIS A 489 -29.61 30.13 -2.21
CA HIS A 489 -30.18 29.70 -3.48
C HIS A 489 -29.71 28.33 -3.94
N ILE A 490 -28.67 27.77 -3.30
CA ILE A 490 -28.16 26.45 -3.67
C ILE A 490 -28.93 25.40 -2.85
N PRO A 491 -29.53 24.39 -3.51
CA PRO A 491 -30.20 23.31 -2.80
C PRO A 491 -29.21 22.53 -1.93
N ILE A 492 -29.72 21.94 -0.84
CA ILE A 492 -28.93 21.12 0.07
C ILE A 492 -29.68 19.86 0.47
N VAL A 493 -28.98 18.73 0.44
CA VAL A 493 -29.43 17.47 1.05
C VAL A 493 -28.91 17.41 2.48
N ASN A 494 -29.83 17.18 3.43
CA ASN A 494 -29.59 17.08 4.88
C ASN A 494 -28.95 18.33 5.48
N HIS A 495 -29.71 19.42 5.56
CA HIS A 495 -29.23 20.69 6.10
C HIS A 495 -28.54 20.53 7.50
N PRO A 496 -27.31 21.06 7.72
CA PRO A 496 -26.53 20.80 8.94
C PRO A 496 -27.25 21.12 10.27
N ARG A 497 -28.06 22.19 10.31
CA ARG A 497 -28.91 22.51 11.47
C ARG A 497 -29.94 21.43 11.81
N GLN A 498 -30.51 20.76 10.81
CA GLN A 498 -31.46 19.68 11.06
C GLN A 498 -30.73 18.44 11.58
N VAL A 499 -29.53 18.15 11.06
CA VAL A 499 -28.68 17.05 11.56
C VAL A 499 -28.26 17.30 13.01
N LEU A 500 -27.97 18.55 13.40
CA LEU A 500 -27.67 18.91 14.81
C LEU A 500 -28.79 18.49 15.78
N GLU A 501 -30.04 18.51 15.32
CA GLU A 501 -31.20 18.16 16.15
C GLU A 501 -31.45 16.66 16.28
N THR A 502 -30.65 15.80 15.64
CA THR A 502 -30.79 14.34 15.67
C THR A 502 -29.80 13.64 16.60
N SER A 503 -29.30 14.33 17.63
CA SER A 503 -28.48 13.68 18.66
C SER A 503 -29.29 12.67 19.46
N ARG A 504 -28.65 11.67 20.05
CA ARG A 504 -29.37 10.61 20.77
C ARG A 504 -30.21 11.14 21.93
N ILE A 505 -29.66 12.10 22.70
CA ILE A 505 -30.36 12.78 23.79
C ILE A 505 -31.54 13.58 23.23
N ARG A 506 -31.32 14.36 22.16
CA ARG A 506 -32.34 15.23 21.57
C ARG A 506 -33.51 14.43 20.99
N ASN A 507 -33.22 13.33 20.31
CA ASN A 507 -34.21 12.39 19.81
C ASN A 507 -34.97 11.71 20.95
N SER A 508 -34.29 11.30 22.03
CA SER A 508 -34.93 10.76 23.23
C SER A 508 -35.97 11.72 23.82
N LEU A 509 -35.69 13.03 23.83
CA LEU A 509 -36.63 14.02 24.36
C LEU A 509 -37.80 14.28 23.41
N ARG A 510 -37.52 14.48 22.11
CA ARG A 510 -38.52 14.93 21.14
C ARG A 510 -39.45 13.80 20.68
N LEU A 511 -38.91 12.60 20.46
CA LEU A 511 -39.69 11.49 19.87
C LEU A 511 -40.62 10.82 20.89
N ASN A 512 -40.27 10.86 22.18
CA ASN A 512 -41.18 10.40 23.25
C ASN A 512 -42.44 11.26 23.41
N THR A 513 -42.54 12.40 22.70
CA THR A 513 -43.79 13.19 22.65
C THR A 513 -44.84 12.59 21.71
N ILE A 514 -44.45 11.67 20.82
CA ILE A 514 -45.37 11.00 19.91
C ILE A 514 -46.03 9.83 20.65
N SER A 515 -47.37 9.84 20.74
CA SER A 515 -48.12 8.72 21.30
C SER A 515 -47.85 7.41 20.55
N GLY A 516 -47.50 6.35 21.29
CA GLY A 516 -47.15 5.04 20.74
C GLY A 516 -45.71 4.95 20.19
N VAL A 517 -44.84 5.90 20.53
CA VAL A 517 -43.40 5.86 20.22
C VAL A 517 -42.61 5.96 21.52
N LYS A 518 -41.59 5.11 21.67
CA LYS A 518 -40.66 5.09 22.79
C LYS A 518 -39.23 5.15 22.27
N PHE A 519 -38.48 6.11 22.76
CA PHE A 519 -37.03 6.20 22.59
C PHE A 519 -36.39 6.07 23.98
N PRO A 520 -35.42 5.17 24.20
CA PRO A 520 -34.87 4.93 25.52
C PRO A 520 -34.23 6.19 26.09
N LYS A 521 -34.53 6.46 27.37
CA LYS A 521 -33.91 7.52 28.14
C LYS A 521 -32.39 7.42 27.99
N THR A 522 -31.79 8.51 27.57
CA THR A 522 -30.36 8.58 27.28
C THR A 522 -29.78 9.82 27.92
N GLU A 523 -28.71 9.65 28.69
CA GLU A 523 -27.92 10.75 29.24
C GLU A 523 -26.43 10.53 28.93
N LYS A 524 -25.60 11.55 29.15
CA LYS A 524 -24.14 11.51 28.95
C LYS A 524 -23.40 11.72 30.26
N VAL A 525 -22.35 10.95 30.48
CA VAL A 525 -21.39 11.15 31.57
C VAL A 525 -19.99 11.38 31.00
N TRP A 526 -19.21 12.25 31.64
CA TRP A 526 -17.80 12.44 31.34
C TRP A 526 -16.96 11.55 32.26
N TRP A 527 -16.14 10.67 31.69
CA TRP A 527 -15.24 9.81 32.44
C TRP A 527 -13.81 10.34 32.37
N SER A 528 -13.32 10.96 33.45
CA SER A 528 -11.94 11.48 33.56
C SER A 528 -10.93 10.44 34.08
N GLY A 529 -11.40 9.31 34.60
CA GLY A 529 -10.55 8.28 35.25
C GLY A 529 -10.58 8.31 36.77
N ASP A 530 -11.13 9.38 37.35
CA ASP A 530 -11.43 9.57 38.76
C ASP A 530 -12.95 9.79 38.94
N ASN A 531 -13.44 10.24 40.10
CA ASN A 531 -14.85 10.65 40.35
C ASN A 531 -15.98 9.60 40.15
N LEU A 532 -15.65 8.30 40.06
CA LEU A 532 -16.63 7.24 39.79
C LEU A 532 -17.86 7.23 40.72
N ASP A 533 -17.67 7.47 42.02
CA ASP A 533 -18.78 7.52 42.98
C ASP A 533 -19.78 8.65 42.68
N GLU A 534 -19.27 9.79 42.20
CA GLU A 534 -20.11 10.93 41.80
C GLU A 534 -20.86 10.64 40.49
N ILE A 535 -20.21 9.98 39.53
CA ILE A 535 -20.86 9.51 38.29
C ILE A 535 -22.00 8.54 38.64
N ILE A 536 -21.74 7.56 39.49
CA ILE A 536 -22.74 6.56 39.91
C ILE A 536 -23.93 7.25 40.58
N LYS A 537 -23.66 8.15 41.54
CA LYS A 537 -24.70 8.93 42.20
C LYS A 537 -25.50 9.77 41.21
N THR A 538 -24.83 10.35 40.21
CA THR A 538 -25.48 11.16 39.16
C THR A 538 -26.40 10.30 38.28
N ILE A 539 -25.94 9.13 37.84
CA ILE A 539 -26.73 8.19 37.04
C ILE A 539 -28.02 7.80 37.77
N PHE A 540 -27.94 7.41 39.03
CA PHE A 540 -29.12 7.07 39.82
C PHE A 540 -29.94 8.29 40.22
N GLY A 541 -29.31 9.45 40.40
CA GLY A 541 -29.98 10.73 40.64
C GLY A 541 -30.84 11.18 39.46
N TRP A 542 -30.46 10.82 38.22
CA TRP A 542 -31.32 10.97 37.06
C TRP A 542 -32.50 9.99 37.07
N GLY A 543 -32.45 8.89 37.84
CA GLY A 543 -33.47 7.85 37.88
C GLY A 543 -33.28 6.79 36.79
N PHE A 544 -32.04 6.35 36.56
CA PHE A 544 -31.79 5.10 35.82
C PHE A 544 -31.90 3.91 36.77
N GLU A 545 -32.34 2.78 36.24
CA GLU A 545 -32.42 1.51 36.96
C GLU A 545 -31.70 0.42 36.18
N PHE A 546 -31.11 -0.53 36.88
CA PHE A 546 -30.51 -1.69 36.21
C PHE A 546 -31.58 -2.61 35.60
N PRO A 547 -31.30 -3.25 34.45
CA PRO A 547 -30.07 -3.09 33.68
C PRO A 547 -30.12 -1.82 32.80
N PHE A 548 -28.95 -1.28 32.45
CA PHE A 548 -28.80 -0.20 31.47
C PHE A 548 -27.56 -0.40 30.61
N ILE A 549 -27.53 0.27 29.46
CA ILE A 549 -26.45 0.18 28.49
C ILE A 549 -25.46 1.34 28.70
N VAL A 550 -24.16 1.02 28.70
CA VAL A 550 -23.08 2.00 28.61
C VAL A 550 -22.45 1.92 27.22
N ARG A 551 -22.31 3.06 26.55
CA ARG A 551 -21.75 3.14 25.19
C ARG A 551 -20.88 4.37 25.01
N LYS A 552 -19.66 4.21 24.50
CA LYS A 552 -18.81 5.36 24.12
C LYS A 552 -19.50 6.27 23.09
N VAL A 553 -19.47 7.58 23.32
CA VAL A 553 -20.02 8.57 22.37
C VAL A 553 -19.23 8.57 21.05
N GLY A 554 -19.94 8.71 19.92
CA GLY A 554 -19.34 8.69 18.59
C GLY A 554 -18.95 7.30 18.06
N SER A 555 -19.01 6.25 18.89
CA SER A 555 -18.88 4.87 18.43
C SER A 555 -20.15 4.42 17.73
N GLN A 556 -20.03 3.98 16.47
CA GLN A 556 -21.14 3.48 15.65
C GLN A 556 -21.20 1.95 15.58
N THR A 557 -20.26 1.26 16.24
CA THR A 557 -20.15 -0.21 16.26
C THR A 557 -20.56 -0.76 17.63
N GLY A 558 -21.12 -1.98 17.68
CA GLY A 558 -21.47 -2.67 18.93
C GLY A 558 -20.29 -2.98 19.87
N GLN A 559 -19.05 -2.90 19.38
CA GLN A 559 -17.84 -3.25 20.14
C GLN A 559 -17.61 -2.46 21.44
N SER A 560 -18.17 -1.26 21.56
CA SER A 560 -18.02 -0.41 22.75
C SER A 560 -19.30 -0.33 23.58
N VAL A 561 -20.17 -1.33 23.46
CA VAL A 561 -21.49 -1.36 24.10
C VAL A 561 -21.48 -2.43 25.19
N ALA A 562 -21.88 -2.08 26.40
CA ALA A 562 -22.03 -3.03 27.50
C ALA A 562 -23.42 -2.90 28.12
N LEU A 563 -24.09 -4.04 28.32
CA LEU A 563 -25.28 -4.13 29.15
C LEU A 563 -24.86 -4.46 30.57
N LEU A 564 -25.21 -3.60 31.51
CA LEU A 564 -24.81 -3.72 32.91
C LEU A 564 -26.05 -3.91 33.76
N ASP A 565 -26.01 -4.85 34.69
CA ASP A 565 -27.12 -5.26 35.53
C ASP A 565 -26.90 -4.97 37.03
N ASN A 566 -25.72 -4.47 37.40
CA ASN A 566 -25.39 -4.12 38.78
C ASN A 566 -24.24 -3.09 38.87
N GLU A 567 -24.10 -2.46 40.04
CA GLU A 567 -23.09 -1.43 40.29
C GLU A 567 -21.64 -1.94 40.21
N PRO A 568 -21.28 -3.12 40.77
CA PRO A 568 -19.95 -3.70 40.57
C PRO A 568 -19.53 -3.80 39.09
N ALA A 569 -20.43 -4.27 38.22
CA ALA A 569 -20.17 -4.38 36.78
C ALA A 569 -19.94 -3.01 36.12
N LEU A 570 -20.68 -1.97 36.53
CA LEU A 570 -20.45 -0.60 36.08
C LEU A 570 -19.08 -0.07 36.50
N ARG A 571 -18.69 -0.30 37.76
CA ARG A 571 -17.40 0.14 38.26
C ARG A 571 -16.26 -0.50 37.47
N GLU A 572 -16.32 -1.82 37.29
CA GLU A 572 -15.35 -2.57 36.50
C GLU A 572 -15.29 -2.07 35.05
N HIS A 573 -16.46 -1.87 34.42
CA HIS A 573 -16.52 -1.41 33.03
C HIS A 573 -15.89 -0.02 32.84
N LEU A 574 -16.17 0.94 33.73
CA LEU A 574 -15.61 2.29 33.65
C LEU A 574 -14.11 2.31 33.98
N HIS A 575 -13.65 1.54 34.96
CA HIS A 575 -12.22 1.42 35.26
C HIS A 575 -11.40 0.87 34.09
N ASN A 576 -11.95 -0.10 33.35
CA ASN A 576 -11.30 -0.69 32.18
C ASN A 576 -11.49 0.13 30.89
N SER A 577 -12.21 1.24 30.98
CA SER A 577 -12.61 2.08 29.86
C SER A 577 -11.64 3.27 29.67
N PRO A 578 -11.36 3.70 28.43
CA PRO A 578 -10.50 4.85 28.21
C PRO A 578 -11.05 6.12 28.88
N THR A 579 -10.16 6.90 29.48
CA THR A 579 -10.49 8.13 30.21
C THR A 579 -10.55 9.36 29.29
N HIS A 580 -10.96 10.50 29.84
CA HIS A 580 -11.10 11.80 29.17
C HIS A 580 -12.05 11.75 27.96
N GLN A 581 -13.19 11.07 28.11
CA GLN A 581 -14.19 10.95 27.05
C GLN A 581 -15.61 10.79 27.58
N GLU A 582 -16.58 11.03 26.71
CA GLU A 582 -18.01 10.89 27.02
C GLU A 582 -18.53 9.46 26.79
N TYR A 583 -19.45 9.06 27.66
CA TYR A 583 -20.22 7.82 27.56
C TYR A 583 -21.71 8.10 27.65
N TYR A 584 -22.49 7.43 26.80
CA TYR A 584 -23.94 7.33 26.96
C TYR A 584 -24.30 6.32 28.03
N ILE A 585 -25.28 6.70 28.83
CA ILE A 585 -26.07 5.82 29.69
C ILE A 585 -27.46 5.73 29.07
N ILE A 586 -27.88 4.54 28.66
CA ILE A 586 -29.14 4.31 27.93
C ILE A 586 -29.96 3.29 28.69
N GLN A 587 -31.20 3.64 29.07
CA GLN A 587 -32.07 2.74 29.81
C GLN A 587 -32.37 1.52 28.94
N PHE A 588 -32.04 0.33 29.44
CA PHE A 588 -32.34 -0.90 28.74
C PHE A 588 -33.84 -1.18 28.80
N GLN A 589 -34.38 -1.67 27.69
CA GLN A 589 -35.72 -2.21 27.59
C GLN A 589 -35.58 -3.60 26.96
N ASP A 590 -36.05 -4.62 27.66
CA ASP A 590 -36.16 -5.93 27.05
C ASP A 590 -37.26 -5.89 25.98
N CYS A 591 -36.86 -6.18 24.74
CA CYS A 591 -37.70 -6.11 23.54
C CYS A 591 -37.89 -7.47 22.87
N ARG A 592 -37.68 -8.57 23.60
CA ARG A 592 -37.96 -9.92 23.07
C ARG A 592 -39.43 -10.03 22.68
N ILE A 593 -39.67 -10.67 21.53
CA ILE A 593 -41.00 -10.92 20.99
C ILE A 593 -41.31 -12.43 20.98
N ARG A 594 -42.23 -12.86 20.11
CA ARG A 594 -42.58 -14.28 19.90
C ARG A 594 -41.33 -15.14 19.76
N HIS A 595 -41.37 -16.34 20.34
CA HIS A 595 -40.26 -17.30 20.37
C HIS A 595 -39.02 -16.84 21.16
N ASN A 596 -39.15 -15.83 22.02
CA ASN A 596 -38.08 -15.38 22.93
C ASN A 596 -36.82 -14.88 22.18
N VAL A 597 -37.01 -14.33 20.97
CA VAL A 597 -35.95 -13.73 20.15
C VAL A 597 -36.07 -12.21 20.12
N TYR A 598 -34.95 -11.53 19.93
CA TYR A 598 -34.90 -10.11 19.61
C TYR A 598 -35.06 -9.91 18.10
N HIS A 599 -35.62 -8.78 17.70
CA HIS A 599 -35.65 -8.40 16.29
C HIS A 599 -35.46 -6.89 16.11
N LYS A 600 -34.80 -6.52 15.01
CA LYS A 600 -34.50 -5.14 14.64
C LYS A 600 -34.87 -4.91 13.18
N MET A 601 -35.80 -3.99 12.97
CA MET A 601 -36.12 -3.44 11.66
C MET A 601 -35.28 -2.20 11.38
N ARG A 602 -34.83 -2.07 10.13
CA ARG A 602 -34.26 -0.83 9.60
C ARG A 602 -35.14 -0.29 8.48
N VAL A 603 -35.47 0.98 8.57
CA VAL A 603 -36.14 1.75 7.52
C VAL A 603 -35.32 3.00 7.20
N PHE A 604 -35.40 3.46 5.96
CA PHE A 604 -34.93 4.78 5.54
C PHE A 604 -36.12 5.67 5.18
N PHE A 605 -35.98 6.96 5.46
CA PHE A 605 -36.77 7.99 4.80
C PHE A 605 -35.88 8.66 3.77
N ILE A 606 -36.37 8.75 2.53
CA ILE A 606 -35.74 9.47 1.41
C ILE A 606 -36.81 10.35 0.80
N ASP A 607 -36.58 11.67 0.82
CA ASP A 607 -37.50 12.70 0.33
C ASP A 607 -38.95 12.51 0.81
N GLY A 608 -39.10 12.23 2.12
CA GLY A 608 -40.39 12.00 2.76
C GLY A 608 -41.04 10.64 2.50
N THR A 609 -40.43 9.76 1.71
CA THR A 609 -40.94 8.40 1.45
C THR A 609 -40.20 7.37 2.29
N LEU A 610 -40.94 6.44 2.90
CA LEU A 610 -40.37 5.34 3.69
C LEU A 610 -39.95 4.16 2.79
N TYR A 611 -38.74 3.65 3.02
CA TYR A 611 -38.17 2.46 2.37
C TYR A 611 -37.72 1.42 3.41
N PRO A 612 -38.20 0.17 3.35
CA PRO A 612 -37.73 -0.89 4.24
C PRO A 612 -36.35 -1.40 3.80
N VAL A 613 -35.43 -1.58 4.75
CA VAL A 613 -34.05 -2.01 4.49
C VAL A 613 -33.82 -3.45 4.95
N ALA A 614 -34.28 -3.77 6.16
CA ALA A 614 -33.95 -5.03 6.82
C ALA A 614 -34.92 -5.35 7.95
N ASN A 615 -35.16 -6.62 8.22
CA ASN A 615 -35.77 -7.13 9.46
C ASN A 615 -34.92 -8.29 9.99
N VAL A 616 -34.07 -8.01 10.98
CA VAL A 616 -33.04 -8.93 11.47
C VAL A 616 -33.44 -9.52 12.82
N PHE A 617 -33.33 -10.84 12.96
CA PHE A 617 -33.64 -11.58 14.19
C PHE A 617 -32.38 -12.17 14.80
N ASN A 618 -32.29 -12.16 16.14
CA ASN A 618 -31.17 -12.76 16.88
C ASN A 618 -31.63 -13.27 18.26
N ASP A 619 -30.85 -14.16 18.87
CA ASP A 619 -31.03 -14.60 20.26
C ASP A 619 -30.38 -13.64 21.27
N THR A 620 -29.50 -12.75 20.80
CA THR A 620 -28.91 -11.66 21.59
C THR A 620 -29.57 -10.31 21.32
N TRP A 621 -29.47 -9.39 22.29
CA TRP A 621 -30.12 -8.09 22.26
C TRP A 621 -29.39 -7.06 21.37
N ASP A 622 -28.07 -7.17 21.19
CA ASP A 622 -27.26 -6.26 20.36
C ASP A 622 -27.18 -6.80 18.93
N ILE A 623 -28.13 -6.41 18.09
CA ILE A 623 -28.29 -6.94 16.72
C ILE A 623 -27.52 -6.09 15.70
N HIS A 624 -26.61 -6.71 14.96
CA HIS A 624 -25.96 -6.17 13.76
C HIS A 624 -26.40 -6.92 12.49
N SER A 625 -26.19 -6.31 11.33
CA SER A 625 -26.63 -6.89 10.06
C SER A 625 -25.93 -8.22 9.74
N GLY A 626 -24.69 -8.44 10.21
CA GLY A 626 -23.96 -9.69 10.05
C GLY A 626 -24.55 -10.87 10.83
N ASP A 627 -25.35 -10.62 11.87
CA ASP A 627 -25.91 -11.68 12.73
C ASP A 627 -26.93 -12.57 12.01
N ARG A 628 -27.38 -12.16 10.83
CA ARG A 628 -28.22 -12.98 9.95
C ARG A 628 -27.62 -14.38 9.72
N TYR A 629 -26.30 -14.50 9.71
CA TYR A 629 -25.61 -15.77 9.47
C TYR A 629 -25.63 -16.74 10.66
N SER A 630 -25.84 -16.25 11.89
CA SER A 630 -25.89 -17.13 13.08
C SER A 630 -27.24 -17.81 13.22
N VAL A 631 -28.34 -17.04 13.07
CA VAL A 631 -29.71 -17.54 13.34
C VAL A 631 -30.58 -17.57 12.08
N MET A 632 -30.64 -16.49 11.29
CA MET A 632 -31.62 -16.36 10.21
C MET A 632 -31.35 -17.25 9.00
N ASP A 633 -30.08 -17.48 8.64
CA ASP A 633 -29.69 -18.32 7.49
C ASP A 633 -30.29 -19.74 7.57
N LYS A 634 -30.49 -20.23 8.80
CA LYS A 634 -31.04 -21.57 9.09
C LYS A 634 -32.54 -21.55 9.44
N SER A 635 -33.19 -20.39 9.43
CA SER A 635 -34.55 -20.20 9.93
C SER A 635 -35.51 -19.69 8.84
N GLN A 636 -36.33 -20.59 8.30
CA GLN A 636 -37.27 -20.26 7.23
C GLN A 636 -38.32 -19.22 7.64
N TRP A 637 -38.81 -19.28 8.88
CA TRP A 637 -39.83 -18.35 9.35
C TRP A 637 -39.28 -16.92 9.51
N MET A 638 -38.04 -16.75 9.98
CA MET A 638 -37.41 -15.43 10.09
C MET A 638 -37.18 -14.80 8.72
N GLN A 639 -36.75 -15.59 7.74
CA GLN A 639 -36.63 -15.12 6.35
C GLN A 639 -38.00 -14.81 5.73
N ALA A 640 -39.05 -15.52 6.12
CA ALA A 640 -40.42 -15.22 5.66
C ALA A 640 -40.94 -13.90 6.26
N GLU A 641 -40.70 -13.66 7.54
CA GLU A 641 -41.02 -12.39 8.23
C GLU A 641 -40.29 -11.20 7.57
N GLU A 642 -39.00 -11.36 7.24
CA GLU A 642 -38.28 -10.30 6.53
C GLU A 642 -38.84 -10.06 5.13
N ARG A 643 -39.17 -11.11 4.37
CA ARG A 643 -39.79 -10.96 3.05
C ARG A 643 -41.13 -10.24 3.14
N ALA A 644 -41.95 -10.55 4.15
CA ALA A 644 -43.23 -9.90 4.38
C ALA A 644 -43.05 -8.40 4.67
N PHE A 645 -42.12 -8.06 5.58
CA PHE A 645 -41.79 -6.68 5.92
C PHE A 645 -41.27 -5.87 4.71
N LEU A 646 -40.36 -6.45 3.93
CA LEU A 646 -39.80 -5.79 2.75
C LEU A 646 -40.84 -5.62 1.64
N GLY A 647 -41.69 -6.64 1.42
CA GLY A 647 -42.68 -6.66 0.34
C GLY A 647 -43.88 -5.75 0.56
N ASP A 648 -44.40 -5.68 1.79
CA ASP A 648 -45.53 -4.81 2.17
C ASP A 648 -45.37 -4.31 3.61
N THR A 649 -44.57 -3.26 3.79
CA THR A 649 -44.29 -2.69 5.11
C THR A 649 -45.53 -2.16 5.82
N CYS A 650 -46.49 -1.57 5.09
CA CYS A 650 -47.72 -1.03 5.68
C CYS A 650 -48.63 -2.17 6.14
N GLY A 651 -48.81 -3.22 5.32
CA GLY A 651 -49.56 -4.41 5.70
C GLY A 651 -48.91 -5.17 6.85
N TYR A 652 -47.58 -5.26 6.87
CA TYR A 652 -46.82 -5.92 7.94
C TYR A 652 -46.96 -5.22 9.30
N LEU A 653 -46.80 -3.89 9.33
CA LEU A 653 -46.85 -3.10 10.56
C LEU A 653 -48.28 -2.74 11.01
N GLY A 654 -49.22 -2.75 10.07
CA GLY A 654 -50.54 -2.15 10.22
C GLY A 654 -50.52 -0.63 10.02
N CYS A 655 -51.64 -0.08 9.53
CA CYS A 655 -51.74 1.32 9.13
C CYS A 655 -51.45 2.31 10.28
N GLU A 656 -51.85 1.98 11.51
CA GLU A 656 -51.62 2.87 12.65
C GLU A 656 -50.13 3.02 12.97
N THR A 657 -49.40 1.91 13.12
CA THR A 657 -47.96 1.89 13.35
C THR A 657 -47.21 2.53 12.18
N PHE A 658 -47.61 2.22 10.95
CA PHE A 658 -47.03 2.82 9.75
C PHE A 658 -47.17 4.35 9.76
N ASN A 659 -48.36 4.87 10.10
CA ASN A 659 -48.59 6.31 10.20
C ASN A 659 -47.79 6.98 11.34
N ARG A 660 -47.50 6.26 12.43
CA ARG A 660 -46.62 6.79 13.50
C ARG A 660 -45.19 7.01 13.01
N LEU A 661 -44.69 6.21 12.03
CA LEU A 661 -43.38 6.45 11.41
C LEU A 661 -43.34 7.78 10.64
N TYR A 662 -44.43 8.18 9.98
CA TYR A 662 -44.51 9.48 9.33
C TYR A 662 -44.58 10.64 10.33
N ARG A 663 -45.17 10.43 11.52
CA ARG A 663 -45.08 11.43 12.61
C ARG A 663 -43.65 11.62 13.12
N ILE A 664 -42.84 10.55 13.11
CA ILE A 664 -41.40 10.66 13.40
C ILE A 664 -40.73 11.50 12.32
N TYR A 665 -41.02 11.23 11.04
CA TYR A 665 -40.53 12.04 9.92
C TYR A 665 -40.88 13.53 10.07
N ASP A 666 -42.11 13.87 10.47
CA ASP A 666 -42.55 15.26 10.68
C ASP A 666 -41.73 16.01 11.74
N ILE A 667 -41.11 15.30 12.69
CA ILE A 667 -40.21 15.88 13.69
C ILE A 667 -38.77 15.98 13.16
N ILE A 668 -38.30 14.97 12.44
CA ILE A 668 -36.90 14.88 11.98
C ILE A 668 -36.64 15.77 10.78
N LYS A 669 -37.51 15.69 9.75
CA LYS A 669 -37.49 16.50 8.51
C LYS A 669 -36.16 16.53 7.75
N LEU A 670 -35.34 15.51 7.89
CA LEU A 670 -34.16 15.31 7.05
C LEU A 670 -34.57 14.72 5.71
N ASP A 671 -33.88 15.13 4.64
CA ASP A 671 -34.06 14.59 3.28
C ASP A 671 -33.73 13.08 3.24
N PHE A 672 -32.69 12.67 3.98
CA PHE A 672 -32.28 11.28 4.11
C PHE A 672 -31.88 10.94 5.55
N PHE A 673 -32.55 9.96 6.16
CA PHE A 673 -32.13 9.39 7.44
C PHE A 673 -32.66 7.97 7.62
N GLY A 674 -32.11 7.26 8.60
CA GLY A 674 -32.57 5.92 8.95
C GLY A 674 -33.04 5.78 10.39
N ILE A 675 -33.81 4.73 10.62
CA ILE A 675 -34.32 4.33 11.93
C ILE A 675 -34.07 2.83 12.12
N ASP A 676 -33.37 2.48 13.21
CA ASP A 676 -33.30 1.12 13.75
C ASP A 676 -34.34 1.03 14.87
N LEU A 677 -35.32 0.14 14.71
CA LEU A 677 -36.47 0.03 15.62
C LEU A 677 -36.97 -1.41 15.78
N THR A 678 -37.88 -1.59 16.71
CA THR A 678 -38.71 -2.78 16.88
C THR A 678 -40.15 -2.37 17.20
N ILE A 679 -41.10 -3.28 17.00
CA ILE A 679 -42.48 -3.09 17.46
C ILE A 679 -42.71 -3.95 18.70
N LEU A 680 -43.11 -3.32 19.80
CA LEU A 680 -43.47 -3.99 21.04
C LEU A 680 -44.84 -4.69 20.91
N PRO A 681 -45.16 -5.67 21.77
CA PRO A 681 -46.42 -6.42 21.69
C PRO A 681 -47.70 -5.57 21.75
N ASP A 682 -47.63 -4.38 22.34
CA ASP A 682 -48.73 -3.40 22.42
C ASP A 682 -48.84 -2.48 21.19
N GLY A 683 -47.99 -2.70 20.18
CA GLY A 683 -47.91 -1.87 18.97
C GLY A 683 -47.05 -0.62 19.12
N THR A 684 -46.38 -0.41 20.26
CA THR A 684 -45.47 0.72 20.47
C THR A 684 -44.23 0.57 19.59
N ILE A 685 -43.85 1.64 18.88
CA ILE A 685 -42.57 1.71 18.17
C ILE A 685 -41.46 1.98 19.19
N PHE A 686 -40.52 1.05 19.35
CA PHE A 686 -39.35 1.25 20.17
C PHE A 686 -38.12 1.51 19.29
N ILE A 687 -37.48 2.68 19.45
CA ILE A 687 -36.38 3.12 18.59
C ILE A 687 -35.04 2.83 19.28
N PHE A 688 -34.16 2.09 18.61
CA PHE A 688 -32.79 1.83 19.06
C PHE A 688 -31.82 2.93 18.61
N GLU A 689 -31.99 3.43 17.38
CA GLU A 689 -31.13 4.46 16.79
C GLU A 689 -31.88 5.21 15.69
N LEU A 690 -31.65 6.51 15.57
CA LEU A 690 -32.17 7.35 14.49
C LEU A 690 -31.15 8.44 14.19
N ASN A 691 -30.63 8.48 12.96
CA ASN A 691 -29.73 9.52 12.48
C ASN A 691 -29.53 9.41 10.95
N ALA A 692 -28.82 10.39 10.38
CA ALA A 692 -28.41 10.38 8.98
C ALA A 692 -27.22 9.45 8.69
N ALA A 693 -26.63 8.78 9.69
CA ALA A 693 -25.34 8.11 9.57
C ALA A 693 -25.47 6.61 9.24
N MET A 694 -26.68 6.14 8.97
CA MET A 694 -26.92 4.72 8.73
C MET A 694 -26.36 4.29 7.38
N ARG A 695 -25.57 3.21 7.39
CA ARG A 695 -24.95 2.65 6.18
C ARG A 695 -25.99 1.90 5.33
N HIS A 696 -26.06 2.28 4.06
CA HIS A 696 -26.62 1.48 2.97
C HIS A 696 -25.53 0.60 2.37
N ASN A 697 -25.83 -0.66 2.02
CA ASN A 697 -24.89 -1.60 1.40
C ASN A 697 -25.60 -2.85 0.86
N PHE A 698 -24.88 -3.62 0.05
CA PHE A 698 -25.32 -4.91 -0.50
C PHE A 698 -24.61 -6.13 0.12
N ASP A 699 -23.93 -5.96 1.27
CA ASP A 699 -23.02 -6.96 1.87
C ASP A 699 -23.70 -8.35 2.02
N HIS A 700 -25.00 -8.36 2.31
CA HIS A 700 -25.78 -9.59 2.57
C HIS A 700 -26.60 -10.09 1.38
N ALA A 701 -26.69 -9.31 0.29
CA ALA A 701 -27.56 -9.61 -0.85
C ALA A 701 -27.17 -10.88 -1.61
N LYS A 702 -25.92 -11.34 -1.48
CA LYS A 702 -25.48 -12.62 -2.07
C LYS A 702 -26.13 -13.83 -1.38
N ASN A 703 -26.18 -13.83 -0.05
CA ASN A 703 -26.71 -14.94 0.75
C ASN A 703 -28.23 -14.79 1.01
N PHE A 704 -28.74 -13.56 0.98
CA PHE A 704 -30.16 -13.25 1.11
C PHE A 704 -30.65 -12.51 -0.16
N PRO A 705 -30.71 -13.17 -1.32
CA PRO A 705 -30.95 -12.53 -2.63
C PRO A 705 -32.30 -11.82 -2.75
N TYR A 706 -33.29 -12.21 -1.95
CA TYR A 706 -34.59 -11.54 -1.91
C TYR A 706 -34.52 -10.08 -1.42
N THR A 707 -33.42 -9.67 -0.75
CA THR A 707 -33.23 -8.29 -0.27
C THR A 707 -32.81 -7.33 -1.39
N ARG A 708 -32.13 -7.83 -2.43
CA ARG A 708 -31.51 -7.02 -3.48
C ARG A 708 -32.45 -6.02 -4.16
N PRO A 709 -33.67 -6.40 -4.61
CA PRO A 709 -34.56 -5.45 -5.29
C PRO A 709 -34.98 -4.27 -4.41
N TYR A 710 -35.06 -4.47 -3.08
CA TYR A 710 -35.41 -3.41 -2.13
C TYR A 710 -34.24 -2.47 -1.87
N LEU A 711 -33.01 -3.02 -1.82
CA LEU A 711 -31.78 -2.23 -1.72
C LEU A 711 -31.54 -1.39 -2.98
N GLU A 712 -31.80 -1.95 -4.17
CA GLU A 712 -31.74 -1.21 -5.45
C GLU A 712 -32.77 -0.08 -5.50
N ARG A 713 -33.99 -0.29 -4.99
CA ARG A 713 -35.01 0.77 -4.86
C ARG A 713 -34.53 1.93 -3.98
N ILE A 714 -33.80 1.64 -2.90
CA ILE A 714 -33.22 2.66 -2.03
C ILE A 714 -32.17 3.49 -2.78
N SER A 715 -31.22 2.83 -3.47
CA SER A 715 -30.21 3.51 -4.28
C SER A 715 -30.87 4.41 -5.34
N ASN A 716 -31.86 3.87 -6.07
CA ASN A 716 -32.60 4.62 -7.08
C ASN A 716 -33.37 5.80 -6.50
N ALA A 717 -33.98 5.65 -5.32
CA ALA A 717 -34.71 6.72 -4.65
C ALA A 717 -33.78 7.86 -4.21
N PHE A 718 -32.61 7.54 -3.65
CA PHE A 718 -31.63 8.54 -3.26
C PHE A 718 -31.07 9.28 -4.49
N ALA A 719 -30.70 8.54 -5.54
CA ALA A 719 -30.23 9.12 -6.80
C ALA A 719 -31.31 9.98 -7.49
N GLN A 720 -32.58 9.59 -7.38
CA GLN A 720 -33.70 10.40 -7.89
C GLN A 720 -33.87 11.69 -7.09
N MET A 721 -33.85 11.63 -5.76
CA MET A 721 -33.89 12.82 -4.89
C MET A 721 -32.79 13.81 -5.26
N VAL A 722 -31.55 13.34 -5.45
CA VAL A 722 -30.41 14.18 -5.86
C VAL A 722 -30.66 14.81 -7.23
N ARG A 723 -31.10 14.04 -8.23
CA ARG A 723 -31.46 14.57 -9.57
C ARG A 723 -32.55 15.63 -9.52
N ASP A 724 -33.54 15.47 -8.66
CA ASP A 724 -34.64 16.42 -8.53
C ASP A 724 -34.20 17.73 -7.87
N ARG A 725 -33.23 17.70 -6.96
CA ARG A 725 -32.66 18.92 -6.36
C ARG A 725 -31.91 19.79 -7.37
N PHE A 726 -31.37 19.24 -8.46
CA PHE A 726 -30.77 20.07 -9.53
C PHE A 726 -31.81 20.79 -10.41
N ARG A 727 -33.08 20.38 -10.35
CA ARG A 727 -34.17 20.96 -11.17
C ARG A 727 -35.01 21.99 -10.41
N SER A 728 -34.87 22.05 -9.09
CA SER A 728 -35.57 22.96 -8.17
C SER A 728 -34.79 24.24 -7.94
#